data_AF-A0A1G4PAG9-F1
#
_entry.id   AF-A0A1G4PAG9-F1
#
_cell.length_a   1.000
_cell.length_b   1.000
_cell.length_c   1.000
_cell.angle_alpha   90.00
_cell.angle_beta   90.00
_cell.angle_gamma   90.00
#
_symmetry.space_group_name_H-M   'P 1'
#
loop_
_entity.id
_entity.type
_entity.pdbx_description
1 polymer ?
#
loop_
_entity_poly.entity_id
_entity_poly.type
_entity_poly.pdbx_seq_one_letter_code
_entity_poly.pdbx_strand_id
1 'polypeptide(L)'
;MTGRNSRTPGQAPKEKKPTSSAKPKKKKKKITLGKVLAWTFVVGALAAICGMGVYIFVLVNGANILKANLDKLNFSEASIIYDVNEKEAGILKVENRENVDKAEIPELLKQAFIATEDQRFEQHQGVDLFSVGRALVKDVVARSMVEGGSTITQQLAKNVFLSSDKTFFRKATEMSIALALEREKTKDEIITYYLNRIYFGNRAYGVKAASKAYFGVSNLNDLKLWQMATLAAMPKAPNTYNPISNPDKSKDRRAVVLKLMEEQGYITEAQRAEAAAAEYAPQANTAKSQYQTYIDYVLKEARDMYKIEEDDLLRGGYKIYTTLDPNAQQIMEQTYANDKLFQKDGPEQKMQSSMVILNNEDGGIVAMIGGRDYVARGLNRAVAQPRQPGSSFKTLVAFAPAIESGKYNPYSRLPDVQKSYNGYSPRNYDGVYRGEVSMFDAVKKSMNLPAVDLLNQIGVKTGIDFVKKLGIELDEKNDRNLAIALGGLNKGVTTLQMARAYTAFPNNGNLSTAHAITKIVAGDGKVTPFKGETKSVMSAKTAWYMTQLMQGVVEPGGTGTAAKFNRPVAGKTGSTQLDIKGLEKYNRDLWFVGYTPEWTAAVWMGFDKTDSKHYVSMSSGSAGVIFKEVMQKALAKRPMTSFKRPDDVKDLTAPPKGIADLKAEHVVMGGNSKVQLRWSGVGDNITYQIFRKDSKMSDFPAEPLESTTMTDFSEYISQPDTYEYVVVPYNAENNTTGGRSNVATVKVDVVGGNPLDPLHPGTDPNGKLDPNSPGGKPGTNPSGTGQPGNDGTGTDLPGQGQRPDQDGGNGTDARPGTEQGTKPGTGQGGSTRPGGETTQPGGSAGAGAGTGRPATSEAGTDTRTGTGGANATGGANSGAQTNGNKGQGASGTGGGKSGPGTIKGTDAATEGSSRGGGAAGGTTGSGASTGTTDRAGADSAPAGSTTQTGR
;
A
#
# COMPACT_ATOMS: atom_id res chain seq x y z
N MET A 1 -15.39 -51.59 -39.88
CA MET A 1 -14.58 -52.18 -38.79
C MET A 1 -15.33 -51.92 -37.49
N THR A 2 -15.75 -52.88 -36.65
CA THR A 2 -15.02 -53.96 -35.93
C THR A 2 -13.98 -53.39 -34.95
N GLY A 3 -13.98 -53.67 -33.64
CA GLY A 3 -14.82 -54.52 -32.76
C GLY A 3 -14.68 -54.04 -31.29
N ARG A 4 -14.88 -54.83 -30.22
CA ARG A 4 -15.03 -56.29 -30.04
C ARG A 4 -15.94 -56.62 -28.83
N ASN A 5 -16.32 -57.90 -28.75
CA ASN A 5 -16.94 -58.59 -27.61
C ASN A 5 -15.98 -58.64 -26.37
N SER A 6 -16.31 -59.19 -25.18
CA SER A 6 -17.13 -60.40 -24.93
C SER A 6 -17.50 -60.76 -23.47
N ARG A 7 -18.55 -61.60 -23.36
CA ARG A 7 -18.98 -62.51 -22.25
C ARG A 7 -19.73 -61.85 -21.07
N THR A 8 -20.92 -62.26 -20.59
CA THR A 8 -21.58 -63.56 -20.24
C THR A 8 -20.98 -64.30 -19.02
N PRO A 9 -21.74 -65.11 -18.23
CA PRO A 9 -23.12 -65.64 -18.42
C PRO A 9 -24.09 -65.57 -17.19
N GLY A 10 -25.33 -66.08 -17.32
CA GLY A 10 -26.21 -66.39 -16.18
C GLY A 10 -27.64 -66.89 -16.49
N GLN A 11 -27.94 -68.15 -16.10
CA GLN A 11 -29.26 -68.79 -15.78
C GLN A 11 -30.47 -68.62 -16.75
N ALA A 12 -30.92 -69.69 -17.44
CA ALA A 12 -31.82 -70.78 -16.97
C ALA A 12 -33.33 -70.52 -17.25
N PRO A 13 -34.20 -71.56 -17.42
CA PRO A 13 -35.16 -71.53 -18.53
C PRO A 13 -36.67 -71.44 -18.19
N LYS A 14 -37.49 -71.50 -19.24
CA LYS A 14 -38.95 -71.29 -19.27
C LYS A 14 -39.76 -72.54 -18.96
N GLU A 15 -40.96 -72.35 -18.40
CA GLU A 15 -42.08 -73.29 -18.46
C GLU A 15 -43.32 -72.63 -19.11
N LYS A 16 -44.40 -73.40 -19.39
CA LYS A 16 -45.55 -72.91 -20.20
C LYS A 16 -46.91 -73.44 -19.72
N LYS A 17 -47.91 -72.53 -19.72
CA LYS A 17 -49.37 -72.77 -19.81
C LYS A 17 -50.02 -73.46 -18.58
N PRO A 18 -51.37 -73.47 -18.44
CA PRO A 18 -52.43 -72.91 -19.30
C PRO A 18 -53.49 -72.04 -18.56
N THR A 19 -54.58 -71.71 -19.28
CA THR A 19 -55.92 -71.27 -18.82
C THR A 19 -56.11 -69.85 -18.28
N SER A 20 -57.39 -69.47 -18.14
CA SER A 20 -57.89 -68.10 -18.28
C SER A 20 -58.83 -67.69 -17.16
N SER A 21 -58.76 -66.42 -16.76
CA SER A 21 -59.92 -65.71 -16.20
C SER A 21 -60.05 -64.34 -16.85
N ALA A 22 -61.28 -63.96 -17.24
CA ALA A 22 -61.55 -62.69 -17.92
C ALA A 22 -62.28 -61.72 -16.98
N LYS A 23 -61.78 -60.48 -16.89
CA LYS A 23 -62.47 -59.35 -16.24
C LYS A 23 -62.46 -58.12 -17.17
N PRO A 24 -63.43 -57.19 -17.04
CA PRO A 24 -64.01 -56.54 -18.21
C PRO A 24 -63.24 -55.35 -18.78
N LYS A 25 -63.28 -55.21 -20.11
CA LYS A 25 -62.78 -54.02 -20.83
C LYS A 25 -63.62 -52.78 -20.48
N LYS A 26 -63.04 -51.82 -19.74
CA LYS A 26 -63.66 -50.51 -19.49
C LYS A 26 -63.98 -49.80 -20.82
N LYS A 27 -65.27 -49.51 -21.10
CA LYS A 27 -65.69 -48.71 -22.26
C LYS A 27 -65.09 -47.30 -22.15
N LYS A 28 -64.17 -46.92 -23.04
CA LYS A 28 -63.70 -45.53 -23.18
C LYS A 28 -64.89 -44.66 -23.60
N LYS A 29 -65.34 -43.75 -22.73
CA LYS A 29 -66.37 -42.75 -23.09
C LYS A 29 -65.78 -41.84 -24.18
N LYS A 30 -66.40 -41.80 -25.37
CA LYS A 30 -66.04 -40.80 -26.39
C LYS A 30 -66.33 -39.40 -25.82
N ILE A 31 -65.33 -38.54 -25.76
CA ILE A 31 -65.52 -37.13 -25.42
C ILE A 31 -66.08 -36.47 -26.68
N THR A 32 -67.31 -35.94 -26.61
CA THR A 32 -67.93 -35.22 -27.72
C THR A 32 -67.34 -33.81 -27.84
N LEU A 33 -67.30 -33.25 -29.05
CA LEU A 33 -66.66 -31.96 -29.33
C LEU A 33 -67.18 -30.82 -28.43
N GLY A 34 -68.49 -30.78 -28.18
CA GLY A 34 -69.11 -29.82 -27.25
C GLY A 34 -68.60 -29.91 -25.80
N LYS A 35 -68.10 -31.07 -25.34
CA LYS A 35 -67.48 -31.21 -24.02
C LYS A 35 -66.03 -30.71 -23.99
N VAL A 36 -65.32 -30.75 -25.13
CA VAL A 36 -64.02 -30.10 -25.26
C VAL A 36 -64.21 -28.58 -25.25
N LEU A 37 -65.14 -28.07 -26.08
CA LEU A 37 -65.49 -26.65 -26.14
C LEU A 37 -65.96 -26.09 -24.79
N ALA A 38 -66.83 -26.82 -24.07
CA ALA A 38 -67.25 -26.44 -22.72
C ALA A 38 -66.08 -26.44 -21.72
N TRP A 39 -65.16 -27.40 -21.78
CA TRP A 39 -63.97 -27.39 -20.93
C TRP A 39 -63.00 -26.24 -21.27
N THR A 40 -62.78 -25.93 -22.55
CA THR A 40 -61.96 -24.76 -22.93
C THR A 40 -62.63 -23.45 -22.55
N PHE A 41 -63.97 -23.36 -22.59
CA PHE A 41 -64.70 -22.20 -22.09
C PHE A 41 -64.59 -22.05 -20.57
N VAL A 42 -64.76 -23.15 -19.81
CA VAL A 42 -64.62 -23.14 -18.34
C VAL A 42 -63.19 -22.85 -17.90
N VAL A 43 -62.18 -23.40 -18.59
CA VAL A 43 -60.76 -23.09 -18.32
C VAL A 43 -60.42 -21.66 -18.72
N GLY A 44 -60.96 -21.14 -19.83
CA GLY A 44 -60.81 -19.74 -20.23
C GLY A 44 -61.47 -18.78 -19.24
N ALA A 45 -62.67 -19.11 -18.76
CA ALA A 45 -63.38 -18.34 -17.72
C ALA A 45 -62.64 -18.39 -16.38
N LEU A 46 -62.12 -19.54 -15.96
CA LEU A 46 -61.27 -19.65 -14.76
C LEU A 46 -59.97 -18.87 -14.91
N ALA A 47 -59.31 -18.91 -16.07
CA ALA A 47 -58.12 -18.11 -16.35
C ALA A 47 -58.43 -16.60 -16.33
N ALA A 48 -59.59 -16.19 -16.86
CA ALA A 48 -60.05 -14.80 -16.81
C ALA A 48 -60.41 -14.36 -15.38
N ILE A 49 -61.05 -15.22 -14.57
CA ILE A 49 -61.38 -14.95 -13.15
C ILE A 49 -60.10 -14.88 -12.30
N CYS A 50 -59.15 -15.80 -12.49
CA CYS A 50 -57.85 -15.74 -11.82
C CYS A 50 -57.04 -14.51 -12.26
N GLY A 51 -57.06 -14.17 -13.56
CA GLY A 51 -56.45 -12.96 -14.10
C GLY A 51 -57.07 -11.68 -13.52
N MET A 52 -58.40 -11.63 -13.40
CA MET A 52 -59.14 -10.54 -12.75
C MET A 52 -58.81 -10.47 -11.25
N GLY A 53 -58.75 -11.61 -10.55
CA GLY A 53 -58.35 -11.68 -9.15
C GLY A 53 -56.94 -11.16 -8.89
N VAL A 54 -55.98 -11.56 -9.74
CA VAL A 54 -54.61 -11.02 -9.72
C VAL A 54 -54.61 -9.53 -10.06
N TYR A 55 -55.38 -9.08 -11.04
CA TYR A 55 -55.48 -7.67 -11.43
C TYR A 55 -56.05 -6.78 -10.31
N ILE A 56 -57.13 -7.18 -9.64
CA ILE A 56 -57.68 -6.41 -8.51
C ILE A 56 -56.75 -6.48 -7.30
N PHE A 57 -56.09 -7.61 -7.05
CA PHE A 57 -55.08 -7.73 -5.99
C PHE A 57 -53.89 -6.79 -6.24
N VAL A 58 -53.38 -6.75 -7.48
CA VAL A 58 -52.35 -5.81 -7.94
C VAL A 58 -52.82 -4.38 -7.67
N LEU A 59 -53.99 -3.96 -8.17
CA LEU A 59 -54.51 -2.59 -7.99
C LEU A 59 -54.70 -2.20 -6.51
N VAL A 60 -55.32 -3.06 -5.70
CA VAL A 60 -55.59 -2.79 -4.27
C VAL A 60 -54.27 -2.73 -3.48
N ASN A 61 -53.34 -3.65 -3.73
CA ASN A 61 -52.04 -3.65 -3.07
C ASN A 61 -51.21 -2.39 -3.42
N GLY A 62 -51.19 -1.99 -4.70
CA GLY A 62 -50.52 -0.77 -5.14
C GLY A 62 -51.10 0.51 -4.50
N ALA A 63 -52.42 0.64 -4.50
CA ALA A 63 -53.10 1.78 -3.87
C ALA A 63 -52.91 1.84 -2.35
N ASN A 64 -52.95 0.68 -1.67
CA ASN A 64 -52.73 0.60 -0.23
C ASN A 64 -51.28 0.96 0.15
N ILE A 65 -50.28 0.47 -0.61
CA ILE A 65 -48.88 0.83 -0.39
C ILE A 65 -48.66 2.33 -0.63
N LEU A 66 -49.20 2.89 -1.73
CA LEU A 66 -49.11 4.31 -2.03
C LEU A 66 -49.68 5.18 -0.90
N LYS A 67 -50.89 4.86 -0.41
CA LYS A 67 -51.52 5.62 0.69
C LYS A 67 -50.82 5.47 2.04
N ALA A 68 -50.28 4.29 2.34
CA ALA A 68 -49.54 4.06 3.59
C ALA A 68 -48.09 4.62 3.59
N ASN A 69 -47.62 5.18 2.46
CA ASN A 69 -46.24 5.64 2.28
C ASN A 69 -46.17 6.96 1.48
N LEU A 70 -47.26 7.73 1.42
CA LEU A 70 -47.38 8.91 0.56
C LEU A 70 -46.44 10.06 1.00
N ASP A 71 -46.03 10.03 2.27
CA ASP A 71 -44.95 10.83 2.88
C ASP A 71 -43.57 10.59 2.23
N LYS A 72 -43.28 9.38 1.76
CA LYS A 72 -41.98 9.01 1.16
C LYS A 72 -41.73 9.65 -0.21
N LEU A 73 -42.76 10.19 -0.84
CA LEU A 73 -42.61 11.06 -2.02
C LEU A 73 -41.91 12.39 -1.65
N ASN A 74 -42.02 12.82 -0.40
CA ASN A 74 -41.49 14.10 0.08
C ASN A 74 -40.21 13.95 0.92
N PHE A 75 -40.07 12.85 1.67
CA PHE A 75 -38.94 12.68 2.61
C PHE A 75 -38.27 11.30 2.58
N SER A 76 -36.99 11.31 2.92
CA SER A 76 -36.19 10.14 3.27
C SER A 76 -35.14 10.54 4.29
N GLU A 77 -34.98 9.75 5.35
CA GLU A 77 -34.08 10.07 6.45
C GLU A 77 -32.61 10.06 5.99
N ALA A 78 -31.83 11.04 6.44
CA ALA A 78 -30.40 11.07 6.17
C ALA A 78 -29.71 10.02 7.05
N SER A 79 -28.85 9.22 6.44
CA SER A 79 -27.97 8.32 7.18
C SER A 79 -26.87 9.12 7.89
N ILE A 80 -26.33 8.56 8.97
CA ILE A 80 -25.34 9.24 9.82
C ILE A 80 -24.12 8.33 9.97
N ILE A 81 -22.93 8.90 9.77
CA ILE A 81 -21.64 8.25 10.01
C ILE A 81 -21.14 8.69 11.38
N TYR A 82 -20.78 7.72 12.21
CA TYR A 82 -20.25 7.89 13.55
C TYR A 82 -18.75 7.54 13.58
N ASP A 83 -17.96 8.33 14.31
CA ASP A 83 -16.53 8.10 14.54
C ASP A 83 -16.26 6.93 15.52
N VAL A 84 -14.98 6.69 15.81
CA VAL A 84 -14.53 5.68 16.79
C VAL A 84 -15.00 5.95 18.24
N ASN A 85 -15.55 7.14 18.53
CA ASN A 85 -16.09 7.53 19.82
C ASN A 85 -17.64 7.51 19.84
N GLU A 86 -18.27 6.94 18.81
CA GLU A 86 -19.72 6.98 18.54
C GLU A 86 -20.33 8.39 18.43
N LYS A 87 -19.53 9.38 17.99
CA LYS A 87 -19.98 10.76 17.73
C LYS A 87 -20.20 11.00 16.23
N GLU A 88 -21.15 11.86 15.89
CA GLU A 88 -21.47 12.16 14.49
C GLU A 88 -20.29 12.82 13.76
N ALA A 89 -19.72 12.10 12.80
CA ALA A 89 -18.58 12.53 11.99
C ALA A 89 -19.01 13.08 10.62
N GLY A 90 -20.16 12.64 10.10
CA GLY A 90 -20.69 13.12 8.83
C GLY A 90 -22.14 12.69 8.62
N ILE A 91 -22.97 13.60 8.14
CA ILE A 91 -24.35 13.31 7.75
C ILE A 91 -24.37 12.99 6.26
N LEU A 92 -24.73 11.74 5.92
CA LEU A 92 -25.01 11.28 4.56
C LEU A 92 -26.38 11.79 4.12
N LYS A 93 -26.46 13.11 3.90
CA LYS A 93 -27.59 13.79 3.28
C LYS A 93 -27.37 13.96 1.79
N VAL A 94 -28.46 13.94 1.03
CA VAL A 94 -28.56 14.64 -0.25
C VAL A 94 -28.22 16.12 -0.02
N GLU A 95 -27.25 16.65 -0.76
CA GLU A 95 -26.93 18.09 -0.74
C GLU A 95 -27.92 18.86 -1.62
N ASN A 96 -28.27 20.09 -1.19
CA ASN A 96 -29.26 20.95 -1.86
C ASN A 96 -30.63 20.25 -2.05
N ARG A 97 -31.33 20.00 -0.93
CA ARG A 97 -32.71 19.46 -0.86
C ARG A 97 -33.78 20.44 -1.38
N GLU A 98 -33.45 21.27 -2.37
CA GLU A 98 -34.41 22.11 -3.07
C GLU A 98 -35.16 21.23 -4.07
N ASN A 99 -36.29 20.67 -3.64
CA ASN A 99 -37.29 20.13 -4.57
C ASN A 99 -37.64 21.25 -5.56
N VAL A 100 -37.59 20.90 -6.84
CA VAL A 100 -37.87 21.82 -7.94
C VAL A 100 -39.36 21.84 -8.19
N ASP A 101 -39.96 23.02 -8.25
CA ASP A 101 -41.35 23.14 -8.67
C ASP A 101 -41.50 22.89 -10.18
N LYS A 102 -42.65 22.34 -10.60
CA LYS A 102 -42.94 21.98 -11.99
C LYS A 102 -42.64 23.10 -13.00
N ALA A 103 -42.83 24.36 -12.58
CA ALA A 103 -42.61 25.55 -13.39
C ALA A 103 -41.14 26.01 -13.49
N GLU A 104 -40.25 25.55 -12.59
CA GLU A 104 -38.80 25.80 -12.68
C GLU A 104 -38.10 24.86 -13.67
N ILE A 105 -38.72 23.73 -14.05
CA ILE A 105 -38.09 22.70 -14.92
C ILE A 105 -38.32 23.06 -16.40
N PRO A 106 -37.25 23.31 -17.20
CA PRO A 106 -37.40 23.62 -18.62
C PRO A 106 -38.04 22.48 -19.41
N GLU A 107 -38.86 22.84 -20.40
CA GLU A 107 -39.56 21.88 -21.25
C GLU A 107 -38.57 20.98 -22.03
N LEU A 108 -37.51 21.56 -22.62
CA LEU A 108 -36.42 20.80 -23.27
C LEU A 108 -35.69 19.86 -22.30
N LEU A 109 -35.63 20.18 -21.00
CA LEU A 109 -35.03 19.31 -20.00
C LEU A 109 -35.93 18.09 -19.76
N LYS A 110 -37.24 18.27 -19.55
CA LYS A 110 -38.19 17.15 -19.45
C LYS A 110 -38.15 16.26 -20.70
N GLN A 111 -38.15 16.87 -21.89
CA GLN A 111 -38.08 16.17 -23.16
C GLN A 111 -36.80 15.34 -23.32
N ALA A 112 -35.65 15.79 -22.79
CA ALA A 112 -34.42 15.00 -22.81
C ALA A 112 -34.53 13.67 -22.06
N PHE A 113 -35.26 13.62 -20.93
CA PHE A 113 -35.49 12.38 -20.18
C PHE A 113 -36.56 11.51 -20.85
N ILE A 114 -37.67 12.10 -21.30
CA ILE A 114 -38.72 11.39 -22.07
C ILE A 114 -38.08 10.71 -23.29
N ALA A 115 -37.30 11.44 -24.09
CA ALA A 115 -36.63 10.93 -25.29
C ALA A 115 -35.66 9.76 -25.02
N THR A 116 -35.12 9.67 -23.80
CA THR A 116 -34.01 8.75 -23.44
C THR A 116 -34.47 7.52 -22.66
N GLU A 117 -35.43 7.69 -21.76
CA GLU A 117 -35.88 6.67 -20.81
C GLU A 117 -37.30 6.15 -21.13
N ASP A 118 -38.16 6.98 -21.74
CA ASP A 118 -39.58 6.65 -21.93
C ASP A 118 -40.26 7.46 -23.06
N GLN A 119 -39.93 7.14 -24.31
CA GLN A 119 -40.42 7.83 -25.53
C GLN A 119 -41.96 7.94 -25.62
N ARG A 120 -42.71 7.10 -24.88
CA ARG A 120 -44.18 7.09 -24.88
C ARG A 120 -44.77 7.44 -23.52
N PHE A 121 -44.02 8.16 -22.69
CA PHE A 121 -44.45 8.58 -21.36
C PHE A 121 -45.87 9.15 -21.35
N GLU A 122 -46.19 10.10 -22.24
CA GLU A 122 -47.52 10.73 -22.33
C GLU A 122 -48.64 9.80 -22.83
N GLN A 123 -48.32 8.63 -23.39
CA GLN A 123 -49.28 7.78 -24.11
C GLN A 123 -49.76 6.56 -23.30
N HIS A 124 -49.03 6.15 -22.25
CA HIS A 124 -49.37 4.99 -21.42
C HIS A 124 -49.93 5.39 -20.05
N GLN A 125 -50.55 4.46 -19.32
CA GLN A 125 -50.91 4.64 -17.91
C GLN A 125 -50.02 3.75 -17.04
N GLY A 126 -48.90 4.28 -16.55
CA GLY A 126 -47.92 3.60 -15.69
C GLY A 126 -47.05 2.53 -16.37
N VAL A 127 -47.59 1.80 -17.34
CA VAL A 127 -46.93 0.64 -17.98
C VAL A 127 -47.11 0.69 -19.50
N ASP A 128 -46.02 0.82 -20.25
CA ASP A 128 -46.02 0.68 -21.71
C ASP A 128 -46.03 -0.80 -22.11
N LEU A 129 -47.24 -1.37 -22.25
CA LEU A 129 -47.46 -2.74 -22.69
C LEU A 129 -46.85 -3.04 -24.07
N PHE A 130 -46.81 -2.06 -24.98
CA PHE A 130 -46.20 -2.23 -26.30
C PHE A 130 -44.67 -2.31 -26.20
N SER A 131 -44.03 -1.54 -25.33
CA SER A 131 -42.57 -1.65 -25.08
C SER A 131 -42.20 -2.94 -24.37
N VAL A 132 -43.02 -3.40 -23.42
CA VAL A 132 -42.84 -4.73 -22.79
C VAL A 132 -42.94 -5.84 -23.83
N GLY A 133 -43.93 -5.79 -24.73
CA GLY A 133 -44.06 -6.74 -25.84
C GLY A 133 -42.88 -6.69 -26.83
N ARG A 134 -42.42 -5.48 -27.19
CA ARG A 134 -41.26 -5.26 -28.06
C ARG A 134 -39.98 -5.83 -27.47
N ALA A 135 -39.72 -5.56 -26.18
CA ALA A 135 -38.55 -6.08 -25.46
C ALA A 135 -38.59 -7.61 -25.36
N LEU A 136 -39.75 -8.21 -25.01
CA LEU A 136 -39.91 -9.67 -24.95
C LEU A 136 -39.56 -10.37 -26.27
N VAL A 137 -40.04 -9.84 -27.41
CA VAL A 137 -39.70 -10.39 -28.73
C VAL A 137 -38.20 -10.23 -29.02
N LYS A 138 -37.62 -9.07 -28.73
CA LYS A 138 -36.22 -8.76 -29.00
C LYS A 138 -35.25 -9.60 -28.15
N ASP A 139 -35.55 -9.79 -26.86
CA ASP A 139 -34.75 -10.59 -25.93
C ASP A 139 -34.82 -12.10 -26.27
N VAL A 140 -35.99 -12.60 -26.72
CA VAL A 140 -36.13 -13.98 -27.21
C VAL A 140 -35.31 -14.22 -28.48
N VAL A 141 -35.27 -13.24 -29.40
CA VAL A 141 -34.44 -13.30 -30.61
C VAL A 141 -32.95 -13.19 -30.27
N ALA A 142 -32.57 -12.29 -29.35
CA ALA A 142 -31.18 -12.05 -28.95
C ALA A 142 -30.63 -13.05 -27.92
N ARG A 143 -31.48 -13.95 -27.39
CA ARG A 143 -31.15 -14.92 -26.31
C ARG A 143 -30.49 -14.29 -25.07
N SER A 144 -30.75 -13.01 -24.84
CA SER A 144 -30.13 -12.18 -23.81
C SER A 144 -31.04 -10.99 -23.51
N MET A 145 -30.90 -10.39 -22.33
CA MET A 145 -31.70 -9.23 -21.91
C MET A 145 -31.07 -7.95 -22.46
N VAL A 146 -31.62 -7.42 -23.57
CA VAL A 146 -31.00 -6.36 -24.37
C VAL A 146 -31.67 -5.00 -24.16
N GLU A 147 -32.98 -4.96 -23.87
CA GLU A 147 -33.73 -3.71 -23.66
C GLU A 147 -34.44 -3.63 -22.31
N GLY A 148 -34.23 -2.53 -21.58
CA GLY A 148 -34.94 -2.24 -20.33
C GLY A 148 -36.28 -1.56 -20.59
N GLY A 149 -37.38 -2.33 -20.68
CA GLY A 149 -38.74 -1.80 -20.88
C GLY A 149 -39.41 -1.27 -19.60
N SER A 150 -38.77 -0.37 -18.84
CA SER A 150 -39.34 0.21 -17.61
C SER A 150 -39.59 1.72 -17.73
N THR A 151 -40.85 2.12 -17.61
CA THR A 151 -41.33 3.51 -17.73
C THR A 151 -40.80 4.44 -16.64
N ILE A 152 -40.83 5.75 -16.86
CA ILE A 152 -40.50 6.78 -15.85
C ILE A 152 -41.33 6.55 -14.58
N THR A 153 -42.62 6.23 -14.71
CA THR A 153 -43.51 5.96 -13.57
C THR A 153 -43.12 4.70 -12.79
N GLN A 154 -42.73 3.61 -13.47
CA GLN A 154 -42.19 2.41 -12.81
C GLN A 154 -40.87 2.71 -12.10
N GLN A 155 -39.99 3.50 -12.73
CA GLN A 155 -38.73 3.91 -12.11
C GLN A 155 -38.96 4.78 -10.86
N LEU A 156 -39.94 5.70 -10.88
CA LEU A 156 -40.34 6.47 -9.70
C LEU A 156 -40.88 5.55 -8.60
N ALA A 157 -41.81 4.65 -8.92
CA ALA A 157 -42.38 3.67 -7.98
C ALA A 157 -41.28 2.84 -7.28
N LYS A 158 -40.33 2.33 -8.07
CA LYS A 158 -39.14 1.59 -7.62
C LYS A 158 -38.25 2.42 -6.69
N ASN A 159 -38.01 3.70 -7.00
CA ASN A 159 -37.06 4.58 -6.28
C ASN A 159 -37.64 5.23 -5.00
N VAL A 160 -38.94 5.04 -4.71
CA VAL A 160 -39.63 5.65 -3.55
C VAL A 160 -40.18 4.61 -2.59
N PHE A 161 -40.81 3.54 -3.09
CA PHE A 161 -41.69 2.69 -2.26
C PHE A 161 -41.16 1.27 -2.00
N LEU A 162 -40.07 0.85 -2.65
CA LEU A 162 -39.61 -0.54 -2.65
C LEU A 162 -38.16 -0.68 -2.19
N SER A 163 -37.90 -1.62 -1.27
CA SER A 163 -36.54 -2.06 -0.93
C SER A 163 -35.88 -2.77 -2.11
N SER A 164 -34.56 -2.94 -2.03
CA SER A 164 -33.71 -3.54 -3.07
C SER A 164 -33.89 -5.08 -3.26
N ASP A 165 -34.84 -5.72 -2.56
CA ASP A 165 -35.12 -7.16 -2.57
C ASP A 165 -35.54 -7.71 -3.96
N LYS A 166 -34.72 -8.58 -4.54
CA LYS A 166 -34.90 -9.07 -5.92
C LYS A 166 -35.83 -10.28 -6.04
N THR A 167 -36.98 -10.26 -5.36
CA THR A 167 -38.04 -11.28 -5.56
C THR A 167 -38.89 -10.98 -6.79
N PHE A 168 -39.47 -12.02 -7.40
CA PHE A 168 -40.37 -11.88 -8.56
C PHE A 168 -41.60 -10.99 -8.24
N PHE A 169 -42.06 -11.03 -6.99
CA PHE A 169 -43.15 -10.17 -6.50
C PHE A 169 -42.81 -8.68 -6.57
N ARG A 170 -41.55 -8.25 -6.35
CA ARG A 170 -41.20 -6.82 -6.35
C ARG A 170 -41.54 -6.13 -7.67
N LYS A 171 -41.33 -6.76 -8.83
CA LYS A 171 -41.68 -6.13 -10.13
C LYS A 171 -43.20 -6.06 -10.36
N ALA A 172 -43.99 -6.97 -9.80
CA ALA A 172 -45.45 -6.86 -9.79
C ALA A 172 -45.92 -5.69 -8.91
N THR A 173 -45.30 -5.50 -7.74
CA THR A 173 -45.55 -4.34 -6.85
C THR A 173 -45.08 -3.01 -7.46
N GLU A 174 -43.99 -3.01 -8.21
CA GLU A 174 -43.50 -1.85 -8.97
C GLU A 174 -44.53 -1.40 -10.02
N MET A 175 -45.14 -2.36 -10.73
CA MET A 175 -46.22 -2.09 -11.69
C MET A 175 -47.53 -1.65 -11.00
N SER A 176 -47.90 -2.21 -9.84
CA SER A 176 -49.11 -1.79 -9.14
C SER A 176 -49.03 -0.36 -8.61
N ILE A 177 -47.88 0.03 -8.06
CA ILE A 177 -47.65 1.38 -7.55
C ILE A 177 -47.57 2.37 -8.71
N ALA A 178 -46.96 2.02 -9.84
CA ALA A 178 -47.01 2.86 -11.05
C ALA A 178 -48.44 3.09 -11.56
N LEU A 179 -49.28 2.03 -11.57
CA LEU A 179 -50.71 2.14 -11.93
C LEU A 179 -51.54 2.94 -10.93
N ALA A 180 -51.13 3.02 -9.66
CA ALA A 180 -51.77 3.85 -8.63
C ALA A 180 -51.35 5.32 -8.75
N LEU A 181 -50.05 5.59 -8.94
CA LEU A 181 -49.51 6.94 -9.16
C LEU A 181 -50.21 7.65 -10.33
N GLU A 182 -50.39 6.97 -11.47
CA GLU A 182 -51.04 7.53 -12.67
C GLU A 182 -52.55 7.73 -12.57
N ARG A 183 -53.15 7.42 -11.40
CA ARG A 183 -54.55 7.73 -11.07
C ARG A 183 -54.67 8.89 -10.07
N GLU A 184 -53.65 9.10 -9.25
CA GLU A 184 -53.62 10.15 -8.23
C GLU A 184 -52.75 11.36 -8.64
N LYS A 185 -51.94 11.24 -9.71
CA LYS A 185 -51.00 12.26 -10.20
C LYS A 185 -51.01 12.43 -11.71
N THR A 186 -50.83 13.66 -12.16
CA THR A 186 -50.66 14.01 -13.57
C THR A 186 -49.27 13.64 -14.10
N LYS A 187 -49.13 13.49 -15.42
CA LYS A 187 -47.83 13.21 -16.09
C LYS A 187 -46.74 14.19 -15.69
N ASP A 188 -47.07 15.47 -15.71
CA ASP A 188 -46.13 16.55 -15.46
C ASP A 188 -45.75 16.65 -13.94
N GLU A 189 -46.62 16.20 -13.03
CA GLU A 189 -46.24 15.91 -11.64
C GLU A 189 -45.32 14.68 -11.53
N ILE A 190 -45.66 13.58 -12.21
CA ILE A 190 -44.89 12.32 -12.15
C ILE A 190 -43.45 12.53 -12.63
N ILE A 191 -43.24 13.23 -13.75
CA ILE A 191 -41.88 13.57 -14.20
C ILE A 191 -41.20 14.57 -13.26
N THR A 192 -41.92 15.50 -12.63
CA THR A 192 -41.37 16.39 -11.60
C THR A 192 -40.89 15.60 -10.36
N TYR A 193 -41.70 14.69 -9.83
CA TYR A 193 -41.30 13.79 -8.73
C TYR A 193 -40.11 12.90 -9.13
N TYR A 194 -40.11 12.35 -10.35
CA TYR A 194 -38.99 11.55 -10.87
C TYR A 194 -37.70 12.38 -10.97
N LEU A 195 -37.77 13.59 -11.56
CA LEU A 195 -36.62 14.49 -11.71
C LEU A 195 -36.10 15.04 -10.37
N ASN A 196 -36.97 15.21 -9.37
CA ASN A 196 -36.59 15.56 -7.99
C ASN A 196 -36.00 14.36 -7.21
N ARG A 197 -36.40 13.12 -7.52
CA ARG A 197 -35.99 11.93 -6.76
C ARG A 197 -34.79 11.21 -7.32
N ILE A 198 -34.58 11.20 -8.64
CA ILE A 198 -33.58 10.32 -9.28
C ILE A 198 -32.14 10.70 -8.96
N TYR A 199 -31.27 9.69 -8.93
CA TYR A 199 -29.85 9.84 -8.66
C TYR A 199 -29.06 10.18 -9.93
N PHE A 200 -28.25 11.23 -9.85
CA PHE A 200 -27.39 11.69 -10.93
C PHE A 200 -25.91 11.36 -10.69
N GLY A 201 -25.58 10.55 -9.68
CA GLY A 201 -24.19 10.39 -9.23
C GLY A 201 -23.74 11.57 -8.37
N ASN A 202 -22.49 11.55 -7.91
CA ASN A 202 -21.88 12.64 -7.15
C ASN A 202 -22.68 13.13 -5.92
N ARG A 203 -23.41 12.20 -5.25
CA ARG A 203 -24.38 12.50 -4.16
C ARG A 203 -25.55 13.44 -4.53
N ALA A 204 -25.65 13.83 -5.80
CA ALA A 204 -26.75 14.65 -6.32
C ALA A 204 -27.99 13.79 -6.59
N TYR A 205 -29.05 14.07 -5.84
CA TYR A 205 -30.42 13.63 -6.14
C TYR A 205 -31.25 14.86 -6.42
N GLY A 206 -32.11 14.76 -7.42
CA GLY A 206 -32.82 15.93 -7.92
C GLY A 206 -32.01 16.65 -8.99
N VAL A 207 -32.69 17.03 -10.07
CA VAL A 207 -32.06 17.58 -11.26
C VAL A 207 -31.40 18.95 -11.01
N LYS A 208 -31.91 19.74 -10.05
CA LYS A 208 -31.31 21.01 -9.59
C LYS A 208 -30.06 20.82 -8.75
N ALA A 209 -30.03 19.83 -7.85
CA ALA A 209 -28.79 19.44 -7.16
C ALA A 209 -27.73 18.96 -8.15
N ALA A 210 -28.11 18.18 -9.17
CA ALA A 210 -27.21 17.69 -10.21
C ALA A 210 -26.69 18.84 -11.11
N SER A 211 -27.58 19.73 -11.56
CA SER A 211 -27.25 20.93 -12.32
C SER A 211 -26.19 21.78 -11.60
N LYS A 212 -26.40 22.02 -10.31
CA LYS A 212 -25.48 22.75 -9.43
C LYS A 212 -24.16 22.00 -9.23
N ALA A 213 -24.20 20.69 -8.93
CA ALA A 213 -23.02 19.87 -8.63
C ALA A 213 -22.11 19.58 -9.84
N TYR A 214 -22.65 19.53 -11.06
CA TYR A 214 -21.88 19.28 -12.28
C TYR A 214 -21.52 20.54 -13.06
N PHE A 215 -22.36 21.59 -13.06
CA PHE A 215 -22.20 22.76 -13.91
C PHE A 215 -22.15 24.10 -13.15
N GLY A 216 -22.41 24.13 -11.85
CA GLY A 216 -22.61 25.36 -11.06
C GLY A 216 -23.96 26.05 -11.29
N VAL A 217 -24.76 25.55 -12.23
CA VAL A 217 -26.03 26.15 -12.66
C VAL A 217 -27.12 25.86 -11.62
N SER A 218 -27.58 26.89 -10.91
CA SER A 218 -28.57 26.76 -9.82
C SER A 218 -30.02 27.01 -10.25
N ASN A 219 -30.24 27.82 -11.29
CA ASN A 219 -31.53 27.96 -11.98
C ASN A 219 -31.50 27.07 -13.24
N LEU A 220 -32.44 26.12 -13.35
CA LEU A 220 -32.43 25.15 -14.45
C LEU A 220 -32.63 25.79 -15.83
N ASN A 221 -33.26 26.96 -15.90
CA ASN A 221 -33.49 27.67 -17.17
C ASN A 221 -32.20 28.20 -17.81
N ASP A 222 -31.10 28.29 -17.06
CA ASP A 222 -29.78 28.68 -17.57
C ASP A 222 -28.99 27.48 -18.13
N LEU A 223 -29.55 26.27 -18.11
CA LEU A 223 -28.92 25.07 -18.67
C LEU A 223 -28.84 25.13 -20.20
N LYS A 224 -27.66 24.79 -20.74
CA LYS A 224 -27.47 24.58 -22.18
C LYS A 224 -27.94 23.18 -22.59
N LEU A 225 -28.37 23.01 -23.84
CA LEU A 225 -28.87 21.73 -24.37
C LEU A 225 -27.91 20.55 -24.11
N TRP A 226 -26.59 20.75 -24.26
CA TRP A 226 -25.61 19.70 -23.96
C TRP A 226 -25.58 19.30 -22.48
N GLN A 227 -25.85 20.23 -21.56
CA GLN A 227 -25.93 19.97 -20.12
C GLN A 227 -27.21 19.21 -19.78
N MET A 228 -28.35 19.61 -20.37
CA MET A 228 -29.61 18.87 -20.27
C MET A 228 -29.45 17.42 -20.75
N ALA A 229 -28.80 17.21 -21.90
CA ALA A 229 -28.52 15.89 -22.44
C ALA A 229 -27.52 15.08 -21.59
N THR A 230 -26.53 15.72 -20.95
CA THR A 230 -25.67 15.05 -19.96
C THR A 230 -26.44 14.64 -18.70
N LEU A 231 -27.42 15.44 -18.23
CA LEU A 231 -28.27 15.05 -17.11
C LEU A 231 -29.12 13.83 -17.45
N ALA A 232 -29.82 13.84 -18.59
CA ALA A 232 -30.62 12.70 -19.07
C ALA A 232 -29.78 11.46 -19.44
N ALA A 233 -28.48 11.63 -19.75
CA ALA A 233 -27.55 10.52 -20.02
C ALA A 233 -27.25 9.65 -18.78
N MET A 234 -27.28 10.23 -17.57
CA MET A 234 -26.80 9.59 -16.33
C MET A 234 -27.72 8.53 -15.70
N PRO A 235 -29.06 8.70 -15.56
CA PRO A 235 -29.99 7.77 -14.91
C PRO A 235 -29.72 6.27 -15.10
N LYS A 236 -29.47 5.84 -16.34
CA LYS A 236 -29.20 4.44 -16.70
C LYS A 236 -28.00 3.82 -15.97
N ALA A 237 -26.95 4.61 -15.68
CA ALA A 237 -25.78 4.17 -14.90
C ALA A 237 -25.01 5.39 -14.36
N PRO A 238 -25.45 6.04 -13.26
CA PRO A 238 -24.97 7.36 -12.86
C PRO A 238 -23.49 7.42 -12.44
N ASN A 239 -22.88 6.28 -12.13
CA ASN A 239 -21.44 6.15 -11.86
C ASN A 239 -20.60 5.95 -13.13
N THR A 240 -21.18 5.44 -14.21
CA THR A 240 -20.49 5.10 -15.48
C THR A 240 -20.52 6.24 -16.48
N TYR A 241 -21.61 7.02 -16.50
CA TYR A 241 -21.78 8.18 -17.37
C TYR A 241 -21.53 9.52 -16.64
N ASN A 242 -20.88 9.46 -15.47
CA ASN A 242 -20.49 10.62 -14.68
C ASN A 242 -19.42 11.45 -15.44
N PRO A 243 -19.67 12.74 -15.73
CA PRO A 243 -18.75 13.54 -16.54
C PRO A 243 -17.43 13.91 -15.82
N ILE A 244 -17.38 13.82 -14.48
CA ILE A 244 -16.17 14.11 -13.70
C ILE A 244 -15.22 12.89 -13.67
N SER A 245 -15.76 11.67 -13.54
CA SER A 245 -14.94 10.45 -13.40
C SER A 245 -14.82 9.60 -14.67
N ASN A 246 -15.71 9.76 -15.63
CA ASN A 246 -15.73 9.05 -16.92
C ASN A 246 -16.15 10.01 -18.06
N PRO A 247 -15.38 11.08 -18.35
CA PRO A 247 -15.76 12.13 -19.31
C PRO A 247 -16.11 11.57 -20.69
N ASP A 248 -15.29 10.68 -21.25
CA ASP A 248 -15.51 10.10 -22.59
C ASP A 248 -16.85 9.35 -22.68
N LYS A 249 -17.12 8.45 -21.73
CA LYS A 249 -18.39 7.70 -21.68
C LYS A 249 -19.60 8.60 -21.45
N SER A 250 -19.43 9.70 -20.70
CA SER A 250 -20.46 10.70 -20.51
C SER A 250 -20.77 11.43 -21.82
N LYS A 251 -19.74 11.80 -22.58
CA LYS A 251 -19.83 12.43 -23.91
C LYS A 251 -20.48 11.50 -24.94
N ASP A 252 -20.07 10.23 -25.00
CA ASP A 252 -20.68 9.21 -25.86
C ASP A 252 -22.17 9.03 -25.54
N ARG A 253 -22.52 8.88 -24.26
CA ARG A 253 -23.92 8.71 -23.84
C ARG A 253 -24.74 9.98 -24.08
N ARG A 254 -24.17 11.18 -23.90
CA ARG A 254 -24.80 12.47 -24.27
C ARG A 254 -25.10 12.52 -25.77
N ALA A 255 -24.18 12.09 -26.63
CA ALA A 255 -24.41 12.06 -28.07
C ALA A 255 -25.60 11.15 -28.46
N VAL A 256 -25.77 10.02 -27.77
CA VAL A 256 -26.96 9.16 -27.92
C VAL A 256 -28.24 9.87 -27.48
N VAL A 257 -28.23 10.61 -26.37
CA VAL A 257 -29.40 11.41 -25.92
C VAL A 257 -29.77 12.47 -26.95
N LEU A 258 -28.79 13.25 -27.43
CA LEU A 258 -29.02 14.30 -28.43
C LEU A 258 -29.61 13.73 -29.73
N LYS A 259 -29.12 12.57 -30.19
CA LYS A 259 -29.68 11.87 -31.35
C LYS A 259 -31.12 11.41 -31.12
N LEU A 260 -31.44 10.88 -29.94
CA LEU A 260 -32.82 10.50 -29.61
C LEU A 260 -33.76 11.71 -29.54
N MET A 261 -33.29 12.87 -29.07
CA MET A 261 -34.08 14.11 -29.06
C MET A 261 -34.35 14.64 -30.48
N GLU A 262 -33.36 14.54 -31.38
CA GLU A 262 -33.49 14.91 -32.79
C GLU A 262 -34.45 13.96 -33.54
N GLU A 263 -34.29 12.65 -33.39
CA GLU A 263 -35.17 11.63 -33.99
C GLU A 263 -36.65 11.76 -33.56
N GLN A 264 -36.89 12.46 -32.44
CA GLN A 264 -38.22 12.72 -31.88
C GLN A 264 -38.71 14.15 -32.15
N GLY A 265 -37.93 14.97 -32.87
CA GLY A 265 -38.31 16.33 -33.27
C GLY A 265 -38.21 17.39 -32.17
N TYR A 266 -37.62 17.08 -31.02
CA TYR A 266 -37.43 18.05 -29.92
C TYR A 266 -36.30 19.06 -30.20
N ILE A 267 -35.34 18.70 -31.05
CA ILE A 267 -34.23 19.58 -31.48
C ILE A 267 -33.91 19.39 -32.97
N THR A 268 -33.26 20.39 -33.56
CA THR A 268 -32.73 20.32 -34.93
C THR A 268 -31.34 19.68 -35.00
N GLU A 269 -30.96 19.17 -36.18
CA GLU A 269 -29.60 18.71 -36.50
C GLU A 269 -28.52 19.72 -36.10
N ALA A 270 -28.72 21.02 -36.39
CA ALA A 270 -27.75 22.07 -36.04
C ALA A 270 -27.53 22.18 -34.52
N GLN A 271 -28.61 22.17 -33.73
CA GLN A 271 -28.54 22.17 -32.27
C GLN A 271 -27.92 20.88 -31.72
N ARG A 272 -28.20 19.72 -32.35
CA ARG A 272 -27.59 18.42 -32.03
C ARG A 272 -26.08 18.46 -32.24
N ALA A 273 -25.61 18.98 -33.37
CA ALA A 273 -24.20 19.08 -33.71
C ALA A 273 -23.43 20.03 -32.76
N GLU A 274 -23.98 21.21 -32.47
CA GLU A 274 -23.40 22.15 -31.51
C GLU A 274 -23.29 21.52 -30.11
N ALA A 275 -24.38 20.93 -29.62
CA ALA A 275 -24.43 20.29 -28.30
C ALA A 275 -23.54 19.04 -28.20
N ALA A 276 -23.31 18.32 -29.31
CA ALA A 276 -22.40 17.18 -29.35
C ALA A 276 -20.93 17.59 -29.26
N ALA A 277 -20.55 18.77 -29.79
CA ALA A 277 -19.19 19.28 -29.82
C ALA A 277 -18.70 19.86 -28.47
N ALA A 278 -19.59 20.26 -27.56
CA ALA A 278 -19.23 20.91 -26.31
C ALA A 278 -18.41 20.01 -25.35
N GLU A 279 -17.23 20.43 -24.90
CA GLU A 279 -16.45 19.68 -23.91
C GLU A 279 -16.90 19.96 -22.46
N TYR A 280 -16.73 18.98 -21.58
CA TYR A 280 -17.00 19.15 -20.14
C TYR A 280 -15.77 19.65 -19.39
N ALA A 281 -15.88 20.83 -18.79
CA ALA A 281 -14.91 21.34 -17.81
C ALA A 281 -15.47 21.14 -16.38
N PRO A 282 -14.79 20.36 -15.51
CA PRO A 282 -15.21 20.21 -14.12
C PRO A 282 -15.14 21.54 -13.36
N GLN A 283 -16.21 21.87 -12.63
CA GLN A 283 -16.21 23.03 -11.74
C GLN A 283 -15.40 22.76 -10.47
N ALA A 284 -14.67 23.78 -10.00
CA ALA A 284 -13.90 23.71 -8.75
C ALA A 284 -14.86 23.76 -7.54
N ASN A 285 -15.22 22.58 -7.01
CA ASN A 285 -16.12 22.48 -5.86
C ASN A 285 -15.51 23.12 -4.61
N THR A 286 -16.06 24.25 -4.18
CA THR A 286 -15.58 25.04 -3.03
C THR A 286 -16.11 24.56 -1.68
N ALA A 287 -17.15 23.71 -1.67
CA ALA A 287 -17.71 23.11 -0.47
C ALA A 287 -16.78 22.02 0.11
N LYS A 288 -15.90 22.42 1.04
CA LYS A 288 -15.05 21.49 1.80
C LYS A 288 -15.87 20.71 2.84
N SER A 289 -16.53 19.65 2.40
CA SER A 289 -17.02 18.57 3.27
C SER A 289 -15.83 17.94 4.01
N GLN A 290 -15.92 17.77 5.33
CA GLN A 290 -14.88 17.14 6.13
C GLN A 290 -14.80 15.64 5.87
N TYR A 291 -13.63 15.03 6.03
CA TYR A 291 -13.41 13.58 5.97
C TYR A 291 -13.78 12.96 4.62
N GLN A 292 -13.80 13.75 3.55
CA GLN A 292 -14.47 13.41 2.30
C GLN A 292 -13.90 12.14 1.63
N THR A 293 -12.57 11.92 1.67
CA THR A 293 -11.96 10.65 1.21
C THR A 293 -12.42 9.47 2.06
N TYR A 294 -12.46 9.62 3.38
CA TYR A 294 -12.86 8.57 4.31
C TYR A 294 -14.32 8.17 4.08
N ILE A 295 -15.22 9.15 3.95
CA ILE A 295 -16.65 8.91 3.70
C ILE A 295 -16.85 8.19 2.36
N ASP A 296 -16.15 8.58 1.29
CA ASP A 296 -16.25 7.87 0.00
C ASP A 296 -15.68 6.44 0.06
N TYR A 297 -14.68 6.19 0.91
CA TYR A 297 -14.21 4.83 1.18
C TYR A 297 -15.22 4.02 2.01
N VAL A 298 -15.88 4.60 3.01
CA VAL A 298 -16.98 3.98 3.78
C VAL A 298 -18.14 3.59 2.84
N LEU A 299 -18.56 4.47 1.92
CA LEU A 299 -19.59 4.16 0.93
C LEU A 299 -19.15 3.03 -0.02
N LYS A 300 -17.86 2.96 -0.38
CA LYS A 300 -17.30 1.84 -1.15
C LYS A 300 -17.32 0.53 -0.35
N GLU A 301 -16.92 0.54 0.92
CA GLU A 301 -16.87 -0.65 1.78
C GLU A 301 -18.27 -1.21 2.08
N ALA A 302 -19.25 -0.34 2.33
CA ALA A 302 -20.64 -0.74 2.51
C ALA A 302 -21.23 -1.42 1.24
N ARG A 303 -20.89 -0.92 0.05
CA ARG A 303 -21.26 -1.58 -1.21
C ARG A 303 -20.53 -2.91 -1.41
N ASP A 304 -19.21 -2.91 -1.28
CA ASP A 304 -18.37 -4.04 -1.65
C ASP A 304 -18.43 -5.20 -0.64
N MET A 305 -18.57 -4.93 0.66
CA MET A 305 -18.65 -5.94 1.71
C MET A 305 -20.08 -6.21 2.18
N TYR A 306 -20.83 -5.16 2.55
CA TYR A 306 -22.17 -5.32 3.14
C TYR A 306 -23.29 -5.48 2.09
N LYS A 307 -22.98 -5.25 0.80
CA LYS A 307 -23.91 -5.32 -0.34
C LYS A 307 -25.09 -4.35 -0.25
N ILE A 308 -24.91 -3.26 0.49
CA ILE A 308 -25.88 -2.16 0.59
C ILE A 308 -25.50 -1.15 -0.50
N GLU A 309 -26.42 -0.86 -1.42
CA GLU A 309 -26.13 0.12 -2.46
C GLU A 309 -26.08 1.54 -1.89
N GLU A 310 -25.32 2.41 -2.55
CA GLU A 310 -25.17 3.81 -2.12
C GLU A 310 -26.52 4.54 -2.13
N ASP A 311 -27.49 4.09 -2.94
CA ASP A 311 -28.83 4.64 -2.95
C ASP A 311 -29.63 4.34 -1.68
N ASP A 312 -29.50 3.11 -1.17
CA ASP A 312 -30.06 2.72 0.12
C ASP A 312 -29.35 3.50 1.25
N LEU A 313 -28.02 3.60 1.21
CA LEU A 313 -27.21 4.33 2.21
C LEU A 313 -27.48 5.84 2.25
N LEU A 314 -27.95 6.48 1.17
CA LEU A 314 -28.23 7.93 1.15
C LEU A 314 -29.71 8.27 1.42
N ARG A 315 -30.59 7.27 1.64
CA ARG A 315 -32.05 7.44 1.85
C ARG A 315 -32.65 6.63 3.01
N GLY A 316 -31.98 5.60 3.50
CA GLY A 316 -32.55 4.58 4.40
C GLY A 316 -32.35 4.79 5.91
N GLY A 317 -31.98 6.00 6.36
CA GLY A 317 -31.80 6.30 7.79
C GLY A 317 -30.73 5.46 8.51
N TYR A 318 -29.70 5.01 7.78
CA TYR A 318 -28.67 4.10 8.32
C TYR A 318 -27.77 4.82 9.34
N LYS A 319 -27.37 4.10 10.39
CA LYS A 319 -26.32 4.51 11.33
C LYS A 319 -25.07 3.68 11.08
N ILE A 320 -24.03 4.31 10.55
CA ILE A 320 -22.79 3.65 10.09
C ILE A 320 -21.68 4.02 11.07
N TYR A 321 -21.22 3.06 11.86
CA TYR A 321 -20.16 3.28 12.86
C TYR A 321 -18.82 2.89 12.26
N THR A 322 -17.78 3.69 12.53
CA THR A 322 -16.50 3.60 11.82
C THR A 322 -15.29 3.59 12.74
N THR A 323 -14.12 3.24 12.17
CA THR A 323 -12.81 3.26 12.84
C THR A 323 -12.11 4.63 12.75
N LEU A 324 -12.81 5.66 12.25
CA LEU A 324 -12.32 7.02 12.06
C LEU A 324 -11.88 7.67 13.37
N ASP A 325 -10.61 8.07 13.45
CA ASP A 325 -10.12 9.03 14.44
C ASP A 325 -10.19 10.44 13.83
N PRO A 326 -11.12 11.32 14.27
CA PRO A 326 -11.29 12.63 13.67
C PRO A 326 -10.08 13.55 13.93
N ASN A 327 -9.35 13.36 15.03
CA ASN A 327 -8.15 14.13 15.33
C ASN A 327 -7.02 13.75 14.35
N ALA A 328 -6.81 12.45 14.10
CA ALA A 328 -5.85 11.98 13.09
C ALA A 328 -6.22 12.41 11.67
N GLN A 329 -7.50 12.31 11.28
CA GLN A 329 -7.98 12.71 9.96
C GLN A 329 -7.85 14.23 9.74
N GLN A 330 -8.25 15.07 10.71
CA GLN A 330 -8.05 16.54 10.61
C GLN A 330 -6.58 16.91 10.48
N ILE A 331 -5.69 16.26 11.24
CA ILE A 331 -4.25 16.48 11.17
C ILE A 331 -3.68 16.07 9.79
N MET A 332 -4.19 14.99 9.21
CA MET A 332 -3.82 14.56 7.86
C MET A 332 -4.27 15.57 6.80
N GLU A 333 -5.52 16.03 6.87
CA GLU A 333 -6.09 17.05 5.96
C GLU A 333 -5.35 18.40 6.07
N GLN A 334 -5.06 18.86 7.30
CA GLN A 334 -4.26 20.07 7.53
C GLN A 334 -2.83 19.96 7.00
N THR A 335 -2.19 18.79 7.16
CA THR A 335 -0.84 18.54 6.64
C THR A 335 -0.83 18.54 5.11
N TYR A 336 -1.86 17.97 4.47
CA TYR A 336 -1.97 17.93 3.01
C TYR A 336 -2.35 19.27 2.38
N ALA A 337 -3.05 20.14 3.12
CA ALA A 337 -3.32 21.52 2.73
C ALA A 337 -2.10 22.46 2.85
N ASN A 338 -1.00 22.02 3.47
CA ASN A 338 0.23 22.80 3.58
C ASN A 338 1.12 22.58 2.34
N ASP A 339 0.92 23.40 1.31
CA ASP A 339 1.68 23.31 0.05
C ASP A 339 3.21 23.38 0.22
N LYS A 340 3.74 23.90 1.34
CA LYS A 340 5.19 23.92 1.65
C LYS A 340 5.81 22.53 1.85
N LEU A 341 5.00 21.48 2.06
CA LEU A 341 5.47 20.09 2.19
C LEU A 341 5.56 19.36 0.85
N PHE A 342 5.29 20.05 -0.25
CA PHE A 342 5.26 19.52 -1.61
C PHE A 342 6.13 20.41 -2.52
N GLN A 343 6.60 19.89 -3.65
CA GLN A 343 7.22 20.73 -4.68
C GLN A 343 6.19 21.62 -5.36
N LYS A 344 6.66 22.65 -6.08
CA LYS A 344 5.81 23.44 -6.98
C LYS A 344 5.15 22.54 -8.02
N ASP A 345 3.88 22.80 -8.26
CA ASP A 345 3.04 22.08 -9.21
C ASP A 345 3.45 22.33 -10.67
N GLY A 346 3.15 21.36 -11.55
CA GLY A 346 3.47 21.42 -12.98
C GLY A 346 2.42 22.20 -13.78
N PRO A 347 2.69 22.51 -15.06
CA PRO A 347 1.70 23.08 -15.96
C PRO A 347 0.52 22.11 -16.12
N GLU A 348 -0.71 22.55 -15.93
CA GLU A 348 -1.94 21.73 -15.99
C GLU A 348 -2.07 20.62 -14.92
N GLN A 349 -1.00 20.19 -14.22
CA GLN A 349 -1.04 19.09 -13.26
C GLN A 349 -0.34 19.36 -11.91
N LYS A 350 -1.14 19.39 -10.83
CA LYS A 350 -0.70 19.42 -9.43
C LYS A 350 0.03 18.12 -9.04
N MET A 351 1.12 18.20 -8.28
CA MET A 351 1.72 16.99 -7.70
C MET A 351 0.75 16.41 -6.67
N GLN A 352 0.54 15.11 -6.68
CA GLN A 352 -0.39 14.43 -5.79
C GLN A 352 0.34 13.63 -4.71
N SER A 353 -0.43 13.25 -3.70
CA SER A 353 0.02 12.45 -2.56
C SER A 353 -1.18 11.67 -2.02
N SER A 354 -0.94 10.55 -1.36
CA SER A 354 -1.99 9.81 -0.64
C SER A 354 -1.41 9.15 0.62
N MET A 355 -2.25 9.01 1.64
CA MET A 355 -1.87 8.39 2.92
C MET A 355 -3.02 7.57 3.50
N VAL A 356 -2.67 6.48 4.15
CA VAL A 356 -3.56 5.67 4.99
C VAL A 356 -2.87 5.42 6.33
N ILE A 357 -3.61 5.53 7.42
CA ILE A 357 -3.19 5.05 8.75
C ILE A 357 -4.11 3.88 9.12
N LEU A 358 -3.51 2.78 9.57
CA LEU A 358 -4.18 1.59 10.11
C LEU A 358 -3.81 1.39 11.57
N ASN A 359 -4.77 0.94 12.37
CA ASN A 359 -4.50 0.30 13.65
C ASN A 359 -3.82 -1.07 13.41
N ASN A 360 -2.74 -1.35 14.14
CA ASN A 360 -1.96 -2.57 13.95
C ASN A 360 -2.71 -3.82 14.41
N GLU A 361 -3.54 -3.68 15.45
CA GLU A 361 -4.25 -4.77 16.13
C GLU A 361 -5.38 -5.36 15.27
N ASP A 362 -6.40 -4.55 14.97
CA ASP A 362 -7.63 -4.94 14.27
C ASP A 362 -7.63 -4.64 12.76
N GLY A 363 -6.67 -3.86 12.26
CA GLY A 363 -6.63 -3.38 10.87
C GLY A 363 -7.57 -2.19 10.58
N GLY A 364 -8.18 -1.59 11.60
CA GLY A 364 -9.09 -0.46 11.47
C GLY A 364 -8.42 0.75 10.80
N ILE A 365 -9.07 1.31 9.78
CA ILE A 365 -8.61 2.50 9.07
C ILE A 365 -8.87 3.72 9.95
N VAL A 366 -7.80 4.22 10.55
CA VAL A 366 -7.79 5.37 11.47
C VAL A 366 -8.06 6.67 10.71
N ALA A 367 -7.41 6.83 9.55
CA ALA A 367 -7.50 8.01 8.69
C ALA A 367 -7.05 7.68 7.26
N MET A 368 -7.59 8.39 6.26
CA MET A 368 -7.30 8.21 4.83
C MET A 368 -7.40 9.53 4.04
N ILE A 369 -6.45 9.76 3.14
CA ILE A 369 -6.50 10.85 2.15
C ILE A 369 -6.05 10.39 0.75
N GLY A 370 -6.82 10.75 -0.27
CA GLY A 370 -6.69 10.22 -1.63
C GLY A 370 -6.02 11.18 -2.64
N GLY A 371 -5.75 12.42 -2.24
CA GLY A 371 -5.17 13.50 -3.02
C GLY A 371 -5.07 14.78 -2.18
N ARG A 372 -4.26 15.77 -2.61
CA ARG A 372 -4.14 17.06 -1.88
C ARG A 372 -5.42 17.89 -1.93
N ASP A 373 -6.18 17.79 -3.02
CA ASP A 373 -7.39 18.56 -3.30
C ASP A 373 -8.56 17.60 -3.55
N TYR A 374 -8.80 16.68 -2.61
CA TYR A 374 -9.78 15.61 -2.77
C TYR A 374 -11.23 16.13 -2.70
N VAL A 375 -11.90 16.16 -3.85
CA VAL A 375 -13.36 16.41 -3.97
C VAL A 375 -14.16 15.11 -3.83
N ALA A 376 -15.45 15.23 -3.53
CA ALA A 376 -16.35 14.08 -3.41
C ALA A 376 -16.31 13.17 -4.64
N ARG A 377 -16.15 11.86 -4.40
CA ARG A 377 -16.02 10.78 -5.39
C ARG A 377 -14.90 11.03 -6.43
N GLY A 378 -13.95 11.91 -6.12
CA GLY A 378 -12.73 12.11 -6.87
C GLY A 378 -11.79 10.90 -6.79
N LEU A 379 -10.68 10.94 -7.54
CA LEU A 379 -9.72 9.85 -7.62
C LEU A 379 -9.06 9.57 -6.26
N ASN A 380 -9.53 8.55 -5.55
CA ASN A 380 -8.96 8.13 -4.27
C ASN A 380 -7.74 7.24 -4.53
N ARG A 381 -6.57 7.86 -4.66
CA ARG A 381 -5.30 7.17 -5.00
C ARG A 381 -4.88 6.15 -3.94
N ALA A 382 -5.36 6.29 -2.70
CA ALA A 382 -5.09 5.33 -1.64
C ALA A 382 -5.68 3.91 -1.90
N VAL A 383 -6.66 3.80 -2.80
CA VAL A 383 -7.36 2.53 -3.10
C VAL A 383 -7.60 2.27 -4.59
N ALA A 384 -7.58 3.30 -5.45
CA ALA A 384 -8.00 3.20 -6.85
C ALA A 384 -6.87 3.40 -7.88
N GLN A 385 -5.67 3.84 -7.46
CA GLN A 385 -4.55 4.08 -8.36
C GLN A 385 -3.28 3.40 -7.80
N PRO A 386 -3.04 2.11 -8.13
CA PRO A 386 -1.83 1.42 -7.73
C PRO A 386 -0.59 2.04 -8.40
N ARG A 387 0.54 2.05 -7.68
CA ARG A 387 1.81 2.68 -8.09
C ARG A 387 2.98 1.74 -7.78
N GLN A 388 4.10 1.87 -8.48
CA GLN A 388 5.26 1.02 -8.20
C GLN A 388 5.87 1.41 -6.83
N PRO A 389 6.00 0.48 -5.87
CA PRO A 389 6.44 0.77 -4.49
C PRO A 389 7.93 1.09 -4.35
N GLY A 390 8.73 0.85 -5.40
CA GLY A 390 10.18 1.01 -5.35
C GLY A 390 10.83 0.17 -4.24
N SER A 391 11.92 0.69 -3.66
CA SER A 391 12.63 0.04 -2.55
C SER A 391 11.83 -0.21 -1.25
N SER A 392 10.58 0.26 -1.13
CA SER A 392 9.71 -0.06 0.02
C SER A 392 9.16 -1.50 -0.03
N PHE A 393 9.28 -2.17 -1.19
CA PHE A 393 8.80 -3.55 -1.40
C PHE A 393 9.84 -4.62 -1.06
N LYS A 394 11.13 -4.24 -0.94
CA LYS A 394 12.26 -5.12 -0.59
C LYS A 394 12.02 -5.92 0.68
N THR A 395 11.39 -5.28 1.67
CA THR A 395 11.02 -5.87 2.95
C THR A 395 10.04 -7.02 2.77
N LEU A 396 9.04 -6.86 1.91
CA LEU A 396 7.96 -7.83 1.67
C LEU A 396 8.39 -8.99 0.77
N VAL A 397 9.15 -8.72 -0.30
CA VAL A 397 9.43 -9.71 -1.35
C VAL A 397 10.77 -10.43 -1.20
N ALA A 398 11.75 -9.85 -0.51
CA ALA A 398 13.10 -10.41 -0.38
C ALA A 398 13.51 -10.65 1.09
N PHE A 399 13.51 -9.61 1.92
CA PHE A 399 14.11 -9.71 3.26
C PHE A 399 13.26 -10.52 4.26
N ALA A 400 11.95 -10.25 4.38
CA ALA A 400 11.07 -11.04 5.25
C ALA A 400 10.98 -12.52 4.84
N PRO A 401 10.74 -12.91 3.56
CA PRO A 401 10.71 -14.31 3.18
C PRO A 401 12.08 -15.02 3.32
N ALA A 402 13.20 -14.30 3.22
CA ALA A 402 14.52 -14.87 3.53
C ALA A 402 14.68 -15.23 5.01
N ILE A 403 14.29 -14.34 5.92
CA ILE A 403 14.32 -14.60 7.38
C ILE A 403 13.31 -15.70 7.75
N GLU A 404 12.11 -15.68 7.17
CA GLU A 404 11.08 -16.70 7.38
C GLU A 404 11.53 -18.09 6.91
N SER A 405 12.42 -18.18 5.91
CA SER A 405 13.00 -19.46 5.49
C SER A 405 13.93 -20.10 6.53
N GLY A 406 14.24 -19.40 7.63
CA GLY A 406 15.15 -19.84 8.69
C GLY A 406 16.64 -19.84 8.32
N LYS A 407 16.98 -19.69 7.03
CA LYS A 407 18.36 -19.72 6.51
C LYS A 407 19.10 -18.40 6.66
N TYR A 408 18.38 -17.29 6.82
CA TYR A 408 18.96 -15.95 6.91
C TYR A 408 18.57 -15.27 8.23
N ASN A 409 19.44 -14.38 8.69
CA ASN A 409 19.20 -13.48 9.81
C ASN A 409 19.67 -12.06 9.42
N PRO A 410 19.36 -11.01 10.22
CA PRO A 410 19.70 -9.63 9.86
C PRO A 410 21.21 -9.33 9.74
N TYR A 411 22.10 -10.23 10.15
CA TYR A 411 23.56 -10.11 9.98
C TYR A 411 24.16 -11.12 9.01
N SER A 412 23.35 -11.95 8.33
CA SER A 412 23.78 -12.72 7.17
C SER A 412 24.49 -11.81 6.16
N ARG A 413 25.64 -12.28 5.66
CA ARG A 413 26.38 -11.58 4.59
C ARG A 413 25.64 -11.74 3.27
N LEU A 414 25.55 -10.64 2.53
CA LEU A 414 24.92 -10.57 1.21
C LEU A 414 25.87 -9.86 0.24
N PRO A 415 25.97 -10.32 -1.03
CA PRO A 415 26.87 -9.73 -2.01
C PRO A 415 26.37 -8.34 -2.47
N ASP A 416 27.28 -7.36 -2.44
CA ASP A 416 27.10 -6.01 -2.99
C ASP A 416 28.05 -5.79 -4.18
N VAL A 417 28.00 -6.72 -5.14
CA VAL A 417 28.82 -6.73 -6.37
C VAL A 417 27.95 -6.67 -7.63
N GLN A 418 28.51 -6.13 -8.72
CA GLN A 418 27.79 -6.10 -9.99
C GLN A 418 27.64 -7.51 -10.57
N LYS A 419 26.40 -7.90 -10.90
CA LYS A 419 26.04 -9.22 -11.42
C LYS A 419 24.93 -9.09 -12.46
N SER A 420 24.96 -9.95 -13.48
CA SER A 420 23.92 -10.02 -14.52
C SER A 420 23.13 -11.32 -14.37
N TYR A 421 21.82 -11.23 -14.55
CA TYR A 421 20.86 -12.33 -14.41
C TYR A 421 20.09 -12.44 -15.73
N ASN A 422 20.59 -13.27 -16.65
CA ASN A 422 20.00 -13.48 -17.98
C ASN A 422 19.72 -12.15 -18.74
N GLY A 423 20.68 -11.21 -18.69
CA GLY A 423 20.60 -9.88 -19.28
C GLY A 423 20.17 -8.78 -18.30
N TYR A 424 19.35 -9.10 -17.28
CA TYR A 424 18.99 -8.12 -16.25
C TYR A 424 20.22 -7.77 -15.39
N SER A 425 20.67 -6.52 -15.48
CA SER A 425 21.95 -6.07 -14.91
C SER A 425 21.74 -4.88 -13.97
N PRO A 426 21.20 -5.10 -12.75
CA PRO A 426 20.90 -4.05 -11.79
C PRO A 426 22.17 -3.31 -11.31
N ARG A 427 21.96 -2.13 -10.71
CA ARG A 427 23.01 -1.29 -10.09
C ARG A 427 22.49 -0.69 -8.79
N ASN A 428 23.38 -0.34 -7.87
CA ASN A 428 23.04 0.54 -6.75
C ASN A 428 22.84 1.98 -7.24
N TYR A 429 21.96 2.73 -6.57
CA TYR A 429 21.67 4.13 -6.90
C TYR A 429 22.89 5.06 -6.75
N ASP A 430 23.80 4.74 -5.82
CA ASP A 430 25.05 5.48 -5.58
C ASP A 430 26.21 5.02 -6.49
N GLY A 431 26.02 3.97 -7.29
CA GLY A 431 27.08 3.36 -8.11
C GLY A 431 28.20 2.67 -7.33
N VAL A 432 28.06 2.50 -6.00
CA VAL A 432 29.10 1.92 -5.14
C VAL A 432 28.87 0.41 -4.98
N TYR A 433 29.95 -0.36 -5.05
CA TYR A 433 29.99 -1.81 -4.85
C TYR A 433 30.90 -2.12 -3.66
N ARG A 434 30.43 -2.91 -2.69
CA ARG A 434 31.09 -3.10 -1.38
C ARG A 434 31.64 -4.51 -1.14
N GLY A 435 31.54 -5.39 -2.12
CA GLY A 435 31.91 -6.80 -1.95
C GLY A 435 30.83 -7.56 -1.19
N GLU A 436 30.85 -7.47 0.14
CA GLU A 436 29.82 -8.05 1.01
C GLU A 436 29.34 -7.04 2.06
N VAL A 437 28.05 -7.13 2.39
CA VAL A 437 27.40 -6.29 3.41
C VAL A 437 26.54 -7.15 4.34
N SER A 438 26.24 -6.66 5.54
CA SER A 438 25.20 -7.28 6.37
C SER A 438 23.81 -7.03 5.77
N MET A 439 22.84 -7.93 6.00
CA MET A 439 21.44 -7.65 5.65
C MET A 439 20.94 -6.36 6.34
N PHE A 440 21.41 -6.06 7.55
CA PHE A 440 21.14 -4.81 8.28
C PHE A 440 21.61 -3.57 7.52
N ASP A 441 22.85 -3.55 7.03
CA ASP A 441 23.36 -2.47 6.17
C ASP A 441 22.57 -2.37 4.86
N ALA A 442 22.28 -3.51 4.23
CA ALA A 442 21.54 -3.55 2.96
C ALA A 442 20.12 -2.97 3.09
N VAL A 443 19.40 -3.27 4.18
CA VAL A 443 18.08 -2.68 4.47
C VAL A 443 18.22 -1.19 4.84
N LYS A 444 19.10 -0.86 5.80
CA LYS A 444 19.33 0.50 6.31
C LYS A 444 19.65 1.50 5.20
N LYS A 445 20.64 1.15 4.36
CA LYS A 445 21.11 1.94 3.21
C LYS A 445 20.30 1.66 1.93
N SER A 446 19.30 0.78 1.99
CA SER A 446 18.37 0.47 0.89
C SER A 446 19.04 -0.04 -0.40
N MET A 447 20.13 -0.78 -0.28
CA MET A 447 20.95 -1.26 -1.41
C MET A 447 20.13 -2.11 -2.40
N ASN A 448 20.50 -2.10 -3.68
CA ASN A 448 19.77 -2.80 -4.75
C ASN A 448 20.31 -4.20 -4.99
N LEU A 449 21.64 -4.35 -5.08
CA LEU A 449 22.29 -5.60 -5.47
C LEU A 449 22.06 -6.73 -4.45
N PRO A 450 22.19 -6.49 -3.12
CA PRO A 450 21.91 -7.52 -2.11
C PRO A 450 20.45 -7.98 -2.12
N ALA A 451 19.51 -7.08 -2.42
CA ALA A 451 18.08 -7.40 -2.45
C ALA A 451 17.69 -8.21 -3.70
N VAL A 452 18.29 -7.93 -4.86
CA VAL A 452 18.09 -8.72 -6.08
C VAL A 452 18.72 -10.10 -5.94
N ASP A 453 19.97 -10.19 -5.46
CA ASP A 453 20.64 -11.48 -5.32
C ASP A 453 19.95 -12.35 -4.26
N LEU A 454 19.50 -11.77 -3.15
CA LEU A 454 18.72 -12.48 -2.14
C LEU A 454 17.40 -13.04 -2.71
N LEU A 455 16.65 -12.26 -3.51
CA LEU A 455 15.45 -12.77 -4.19
C LEU A 455 15.79 -13.90 -5.19
N ASN A 456 16.95 -13.81 -5.86
CA ASN A 456 17.44 -14.87 -6.73
C ASN A 456 17.80 -16.15 -5.93
N GLN A 457 18.46 -16.02 -4.77
CA GLN A 457 18.84 -17.14 -3.90
C GLN A 457 17.63 -17.84 -3.24
N ILE A 458 16.65 -17.10 -2.72
CA ILE A 458 15.42 -17.70 -2.14
C ILE A 458 14.42 -18.15 -3.22
N GLY A 459 14.60 -17.69 -4.46
CA GLY A 459 13.73 -17.93 -5.61
C GLY A 459 12.56 -16.94 -5.68
N VAL A 460 12.35 -16.38 -6.88
CA VAL A 460 11.28 -15.40 -7.17
C VAL A 460 9.89 -15.89 -6.75
N LYS A 461 9.60 -17.19 -6.88
CA LYS A 461 8.31 -17.77 -6.44
C LYS A 461 8.09 -17.60 -4.94
N THR A 462 9.11 -17.82 -4.12
CA THR A 462 9.05 -17.69 -2.66
C THR A 462 8.68 -16.27 -2.23
N GLY A 463 9.27 -15.26 -2.89
CA GLY A 463 8.92 -13.86 -2.69
C GLY A 463 7.47 -13.54 -3.10
N ILE A 464 7.02 -14.03 -4.26
CA ILE A 464 5.64 -13.82 -4.74
C ILE A 464 4.62 -14.51 -3.81
N ASP A 465 4.86 -15.76 -3.41
CA ASP A 465 3.98 -16.50 -2.50
C ASP A 465 3.84 -15.78 -1.14
N PHE A 466 4.94 -15.21 -0.62
CA PHE A 466 4.94 -14.45 0.63
C PHE A 466 4.19 -13.12 0.51
N VAL A 467 4.38 -12.39 -0.60
CA VAL A 467 3.61 -11.16 -0.90
C VAL A 467 2.11 -11.44 -1.06
N LYS A 468 1.73 -12.58 -1.65
CA LYS A 468 0.32 -13.01 -1.71
C LYS A 468 -0.28 -13.27 -0.32
N LYS A 469 0.46 -13.90 0.60
CA LYS A 469 0.01 -14.05 2.01
C LYS A 469 -0.30 -12.70 2.66
N LEU A 470 0.48 -11.66 2.34
CA LEU A 470 0.28 -10.28 2.80
C LEU A 470 -0.93 -9.57 2.16
N GLY A 471 -1.70 -10.25 1.29
CA GLY A 471 -2.89 -9.69 0.64
C GLY A 471 -2.59 -8.78 -0.54
N ILE A 472 -1.42 -8.92 -1.18
CA ILE A 472 -1.04 -8.22 -2.40
C ILE A 472 -0.97 -9.23 -3.54
N GLU A 473 -1.91 -9.16 -4.47
CA GLU A 473 -1.89 -9.97 -5.69
C GLU A 473 -0.97 -9.36 -6.74
N LEU A 474 -0.13 -10.21 -7.34
CA LEU A 474 0.83 -9.85 -8.39
C LEU A 474 0.47 -10.50 -9.73
N ASP A 475 0.94 -9.90 -10.82
CA ASP A 475 0.74 -10.40 -12.17
C ASP A 475 1.65 -11.61 -12.43
N GLU A 476 1.11 -12.83 -12.35
CA GLU A 476 1.90 -14.07 -12.46
C GLU A 476 2.70 -14.22 -13.76
N LYS A 477 2.31 -13.51 -14.83
CA LYS A 477 3.03 -13.48 -16.09
C LYS A 477 4.10 -12.40 -16.12
N ASN A 478 3.76 -11.18 -15.70
CA ASN A 478 4.62 -10.01 -15.90
C ASN A 478 5.52 -9.72 -14.68
N ASP A 479 5.05 -9.98 -13.45
CA ASP A 479 5.78 -9.76 -12.20
C ASP A 479 6.68 -10.95 -11.79
N ARG A 480 6.69 -12.06 -12.54
CA ARG A 480 7.55 -13.23 -12.25
C ARG A 480 9.00 -13.03 -12.73
N ASN A 481 9.63 -11.96 -12.25
CA ASN A 481 10.97 -11.53 -12.62
C ASN A 481 11.75 -10.97 -11.40
N LEU A 482 13.04 -10.64 -11.56
CA LEU A 482 13.88 -10.15 -10.46
C LEU A 482 13.74 -8.64 -10.14
N ALA A 483 13.21 -7.83 -11.07
CA ALA A 483 13.02 -6.39 -10.85
C ALA A 483 11.95 -6.08 -9.79
N ILE A 484 11.09 -7.04 -9.42
CA ILE A 484 10.18 -6.91 -8.29
C ILE A 484 10.92 -6.69 -6.97
N ALA A 485 12.16 -7.19 -6.82
CA ALA A 485 13.01 -6.89 -5.67
C ALA A 485 13.25 -5.38 -5.50
N LEU A 486 13.17 -4.60 -6.58
CA LEU A 486 13.31 -3.14 -6.57
C LEU A 486 11.96 -2.41 -6.66
N GLY A 487 10.84 -3.14 -6.56
CA GLY A 487 9.48 -2.62 -6.70
C GLY A 487 9.01 -2.39 -8.14
N GLY A 488 9.71 -2.97 -9.13
CA GLY A 488 9.34 -2.93 -10.54
C GLY A 488 8.16 -3.84 -10.87
N LEU A 489 6.95 -3.44 -10.46
CA LEU A 489 5.70 -4.19 -10.67
C LEU A 489 4.93 -3.68 -11.90
N ASN A 490 4.28 -4.57 -12.63
CA ASN A 490 3.46 -4.27 -13.82
C ASN A 490 2.27 -3.36 -13.47
N LYS A 491 1.53 -3.71 -12.40
CA LYS A 491 0.35 -2.96 -11.94
C LYS A 491 0.66 -1.97 -10.82
N GLY A 492 1.64 -2.27 -9.97
CA GLY A 492 1.89 -1.53 -8.73
C GLY A 492 0.92 -1.91 -7.60
N VAL A 493 0.99 -1.15 -6.50
CA VAL A 493 0.21 -1.33 -5.26
C VAL A 493 -0.30 0.01 -4.73
N THR A 494 -1.36 0.02 -3.94
CA THR A 494 -1.91 1.24 -3.31
C THR A 494 -1.33 1.48 -1.91
N THR A 495 -1.53 2.67 -1.33
CA THR A 495 -1.13 2.93 0.06
C THR A 495 -1.94 2.12 1.06
N LEU A 496 -3.23 1.81 0.81
CA LEU A 496 -3.98 0.87 1.66
C LEU A 496 -3.35 -0.54 1.65
N GLN A 497 -2.95 -1.04 0.48
CA GLN A 497 -2.27 -2.34 0.36
C GLN A 497 -0.92 -2.35 1.08
N MET A 498 -0.09 -1.33 0.90
CA MET A 498 1.22 -1.23 1.54
C MET A 498 1.12 -1.04 3.06
N ALA A 499 0.19 -0.20 3.54
CA ALA A 499 -0.06 -0.05 4.96
C ALA A 499 -0.51 -1.38 5.59
N ARG A 500 -1.46 -2.07 4.95
CA ARG A 500 -1.96 -3.36 5.45
C ARG A 500 -0.86 -4.43 5.48
N ALA A 501 -0.06 -4.55 4.42
CA ALA A 501 1.05 -5.50 4.41
C ALA A 501 2.09 -5.22 5.51
N TYR A 502 2.24 -3.96 5.95
CA TYR A 502 3.17 -3.59 7.01
C TYR A 502 2.61 -3.77 8.44
N THR A 503 1.28 -3.82 8.68
CA THR A 503 0.74 -4.04 10.06
C THR A 503 1.13 -5.40 10.64
N ALA A 504 1.48 -6.37 9.79
CA ALA A 504 1.97 -7.67 10.23
C ALA A 504 3.30 -7.61 10.98
N PHE A 505 4.15 -6.61 10.76
CA PHE A 505 5.44 -6.49 11.45
C PHE A 505 5.32 -6.07 12.93
N PRO A 506 4.54 -5.03 13.32
CA PRO A 506 4.26 -4.74 14.73
C PRO A 506 3.27 -5.71 15.39
N ASN A 507 2.43 -6.41 14.63
CA ASN A 507 1.43 -7.37 15.16
C ASN A 507 1.92 -8.83 15.13
N ASN A 508 3.19 -9.08 15.51
CA ASN A 508 3.77 -10.43 15.66
C ASN A 508 3.58 -11.40 14.47
N GLY A 509 3.50 -10.87 13.25
CA GLY A 509 3.28 -11.64 12.02
C GLY A 509 1.82 -11.87 11.65
N ASN A 510 0.87 -11.21 12.31
CA ASN A 510 -0.58 -11.33 12.06
C ASN A 510 -1.11 -10.20 11.16
N LEU A 511 -1.88 -10.58 10.14
CA LEU A 511 -2.49 -9.69 9.16
C LEU A 511 -4.02 -9.67 9.34
N SER A 512 -4.54 -8.58 9.90
CA SER A 512 -5.99 -8.33 10.03
C SER A 512 -6.60 -7.82 8.71
N THR A 513 -7.92 -7.98 8.54
CA THR A 513 -8.67 -7.37 7.41
C THR A 513 -8.80 -5.87 7.64
N ALA A 514 -8.26 -5.07 6.70
CA ALA A 514 -8.37 -3.62 6.79
C ALA A 514 -9.81 -3.15 6.53
N HIS A 515 -10.34 -2.29 7.39
CA HIS A 515 -11.75 -1.93 7.41
C HIS A 515 -12.02 -0.51 7.96
N ALA A 516 -13.00 0.18 7.38
CA ALA A 516 -13.47 1.48 7.88
C ALA A 516 -14.75 1.36 8.72
N ILE A 517 -15.55 0.30 8.55
CA ILE A 517 -16.85 0.13 9.19
C ILE A 517 -16.77 -0.92 10.30
N THR A 518 -17.28 -0.60 11.50
CA THR A 518 -17.37 -1.53 12.64
C THR A 518 -18.75 -2.19 12.74
N LYS A 519 -19.82 -1.42 12.49
CA LYS A 519 -21.21 -1.90 12.41
C LYS A 519 -22.08 -0.95 11.58
N ILE A 520 -23.07 -1.50 10.89
CA ILE A 520 -24.15 -0.74 10.23
C ILE A 520 -25.46 -1.09 10.94
N VAL A 521 -26.26 -0.10 11.31
CA VAL A 521 -27.65 -0.28 11.75
C VAL A 521 -28.55 0.31 10.67
N ALA A 522 -29.51 -0.47 10.16
CA ALA A 522 -30.50 0.01 9.20
C ALA A 522 -31.67 0.74 9.90
N GLY A 523 -32.48 1.49 9.13
CA GLY A 523 -33.63 2.23 9.67
C GLY A 523 -34.74 1.35 10.28
N ASP A 524 -34.74 0.04 10.02
CA ASP A 524 -35.59 -0.96 10.68
C ASP A 524 -35.02 -1.46 12.03
N GLY A 525 -33.86 -0.92 12.45
CA GLY A 525 -33.13 -1.33 13.65
C GLY A 525 -32.18 -2.52 13.45
N LYS A 526 -32.10 -3.11 12.26
CA LYS A 526 -31.27 -4.31 11.99
C LYS A 526 -29.77 -3.98 12.04
N VAL A 527 -29.08 -4.54 13.04
CA VAL A 527 -27.63 -4.42 13.20
C VAL A 527 -26.89 -5.45 12.34
N THR A 528 -25.91 -4.99 11.56
CA THR A 528 -24.97 -5.81 10.78
C THR A 528 -23.54 -5.45 11.19
N PRO A 529 -22.88 -6.26 12.04
CA PRO A 529 -21.49 -6.01 12.46
C PRO A 529 -20.48 -6.32 11.35
N PHE A 530 -19.29 -5.76 11.48
CA PHE A 530 -18.11 -6.15 10.72
C PHE A 530 -17.75 -7.63 10.94
N LYS A 531 -17.17 -8.26 9.91
CA LYS A 531 -16.73 -9.66 9.90
C LYS A 531 -15.34 -9.76 9.25
N GLY A 532 -14.33 -9.29 9.98
CA GLY A 532 -12.93 -9.41 9.60
C GLY A 532 -12.36 -10.80 9.89
N GLU A 533 -11.18 -11.05 9.33
CA GLU A 533 -10.34 -12.21 9.65
C GLU A 533 -8.94 -11.69 9.99
N THR A 534 -8.26 -12.34 10.94
CA THR A 534 -6.84 -12.11 11.24
C THR A 534 -6.08 -13.39 10.98
N LYS A 535 -4.99 -13.30 10.20
CA LYS A 535 -4.24 -14.47 9.72
C LYS A 535 -2.77 -14.33 10.05
N SER A 536 -2.16 -15.35 10.66
CA SER A 536 -0.70 -15.42 10.73
C SER A 536 -0.14 -15.62 9.32
N VAL A 537 0.73 -14.71 8.89
CA VAL A 537 1.33 -14.66 7.54
C VAL A 537 2.84 -14.85 7.56
N MET A 538 3.47 -14.59 8.70
CA MET A 538 4.87 -14.86 9.01
C MET A 538 5.03 -15.18 10.51
N SER A 539 6.17 -15.75 10.91
CA SER A 539 6.51 -15.95 12.32
C SER A 539 6.74 -14.65 13.09
N ALA A 540 6.49 -14.66 14.40
CA ALA A 540 6.78 -13.53 15.29
C ALA A 540 8.28 -13.18 15.31
N LYS A 541 9.16 -14.17 15.12
CA LYS A 541 10.60 -14.00 14.91
C LYS A 541 10.92 -13.14 13.68
N THR A 542 10.32 -13.46 12.53
CA THR A 542 10.48 -12.65 11.30
C THR A 542 9.93 -11.24 11.51
N ALA A 543 8.77 -11.10 12.16
CA ALA A 543 8.17 -9.80 12.46
C ALA A 543 9.07 -8.92 13.37
N TRP A 544 9.66 -9.51 14.42
CA TRP A 544 10.63 -8.83 15.30
C TRP A 544 11.90 -8.42 14.55
N TYR A 545 12.54 -9.34 13.83
CA TYR A 545 13.78 -9.08 13.11
C TYR A 545 13.60 -8.04 12.00
N MET A 546 12.48 -8.08 11.28
CA MET A 546 12.12 -7.07 10.29
C MET A 546 11.83 -5.70 10.93
N THR A 547 11.28 -5.66 12.15
CA THR A 547 11.12 -4.42 12.92
C THR A 547 12.47 -3.84 13.32
N GLN A 548 13.39 -4.63 13.87
CA GLN A 548 14.75 -4.17 14.21
C GLN A 548 15.51 -3.66 12.97
N LEU A 549 15.43 -4.36 11.84
CA LEU A 549 15.96 -3.92 10.54
C LEU A 549 15.39 -2.56 10.11
N MET A 550 14.09 -2.35 10.27
CA MET A 550 13.40 -1.12 9.84
C MET A 550 13.48 0.03 10.85
N GLN A 551 13.80 -0.22 12.13
CA GLN A 551 14.28 0.82 13.05
C GLN A 551 15.64 1.34 12.56
N GLY A 552 16.54 0.45 12.15
CA GLY A 552 17.85 0.81 11.58
C GLY A 552 17.78 1.78 10.38
N VAL A 553 16.69 1.76 9.61
CA VAL A 553 16.44 2.65 8.46
C VAL A 553 16.15 4.10 8.88
N VAL A 554 15.49 4.33 10.02
CA VAL A 554 15.14 5.68 10.51
C VAL A 554 16.19 6.28 11.46
N GLU A 555 17.19 5.49 11.86
CA GLU A 555 18.35 5.94 12.62
C GLU A 555 19.45 6.59 11.74
N PRO A 556 20.35 7.41 12.31
CA PRO A 556 21.44 8.08 11.58
C PRO A 556 22.22 7.16 10.64
N GLY A 557 22.47 7.65 9.41
CA GLY A 557 23.05 6.87 8.31
C GLY A 557 22.08 5.89 7.63
N GLY A 558 20.81 5.87 8.03
CA GLY A 558 19.73 5.18 7.33
C GLY A 558 18.99 6.07 6.34
N THR A 559 18.26 5.46 5.40
CA THR A 559 17.56 6.18 4.32
C THR A 559 16.25 6.86 4.73
N GLY A 560 15.71 6.55 5.91
CA GLY A 560 14.41 7.03 6.39
C GLY A 560 14.47 8.05 7.54
N THR A 561 15.65 8.61 7.85
CA THR A 561 15.87 9.51 9.01
C THR A 561 14.88 10.67 9.13
N ALA A 562 14.39 11.21 8.01
CA ALA A 562 13.37 12.26 7.98
C ALA A 562 12.05 11.88 8.69
N ALA A 563 11.74 10.58 8.80
CA ALA A 563 10.54 10.07 9.46
C ALA A 563 10.65 9.95 11.00
N LYS A 564 11.83 10.11 11.59
CA LYS A 564 12.04 9.90 13.03
C LYS A 564 11.47 11.06 13.87
N PHE A 565 10.67 10.71 14.88
CA PHE A 565 10.15 11.61 15.92
C PHE A 565 10.30 10.99 17.32
N ASN A 566 9.78 11.66 18.37
CA ASN A 566 9.89 11.19 19.75
C ASN A 566 8.89 10.07 20.08
N ARG A 567 9.07 8.90 19.43
CA ARG A 567 8.39 7.62 19.66
C ARG A 567 9.20 6.52 18.96
N PRO A 568 9.14 5.23 19.38
CA PRO A 568 9.64 4.14 18.57
C PRO A 568 8.96 4.11 17.20
N VAL A 569 9.77 4.23 16.15
CA VAL A 569 9.35 4.19 14.74
C VAL A 569 10.22 3.17 14.03
N ALA A 570 9.60 2.35 13.18
CA ALA A 570 10.26 1.55 12.17
C ALA A 570 9.68 1.93 10.80
N GLY A 571 10.44 1.81 9.71
CA GLY A 571 9.88 1.95 8.37
C GLY A 571 10.86 1.80 7.23
N LYS A 572 10.37 2.00 6.01
CA LYS A 572 11.15 1.87 4.78
C LYS A 572 10.74 2.90 3.72
N THR A 573 11.75 3.58 3.19
CA THR A 573 11.66 4.42 1.98
C THR A 573 11.50 3.58 0.72
N GLY A 574 10.73 4.10 -0.23
CA GLY A 574 10.69 3.64 -1.62
C GLY A 574 10.84 4.81 -2.58
N SER A 575 11.44 4.56 -3.73
CA SER A 575 11.54 5.53 -4.83
C SER A 575 11.65 4.76 -6.13
N THR A 576 11.12 5.34 -7.21
CA THR A 576 11.24 4.83 -8.59
C THR A 576 11.84 5.94 -9.46
N GLN A 577 12.86 5.62 -10.25
CA GLN A 577 13.49 6.59 -11.15
C GLN A 577 12.66 6.78 -12.43
N LEU A 578 12.88 7.90 -13.12
CA LEU A 578 12.36 8.11 -14.48
C LEU A 578 13.15 7.30 -15.51
N ASP A 579 12.43 6.68 -16.44
CA ASP A 579 12.98 6.19 -17.72
C ASP A 579 12.68 7.23 -18.82
N ILE A 580 13.22 8.43 -18.64
CA ILE A 580 13.08 9.56 -19.59
C ILE A 580 14.47 10.17 -19.79
N LYS A 581 14.93 10.18 -21.06
CA LYS A 581 16.28 10.60 -21.44
C LYS A 581 16.60 12.03 -20.98
N GLY A 582 17.67 12.19 -20.20
CA GLY A 582 18.11 13.45 -19.61
C GLY A 582 17.45 13.81 -18.27
N LEU A 583 16.52 13.00 -17.76
CA LEU A 583 15.82 13.19 -16.49
C LEU A 583 15.99 11.99 -15.53
N GLU A 584 16.85 11.02 -15.84
CA GLU A 584 17.06 9.75 -15.12
C GLU A 584 17.48 9.90 -13.65
N LYS A 585 17.97 11.10 -13.29
CA LYS A 585 18.31 11.53 -11.92
C LYS A 585 17.10 11.90 -11.04
N TYR A 586 15.91 12.02 -11.63
CA TYR A 586 14.66 12.38 -10.95
C TYR A 586 13.75 11.18 -10.71
N ASN A 587 12.75 11.36 -9.85
CA ASN A 587 11.86 10.29 -9.41
C ASN A 587 10.49 10.38 -10.10
N ARG A 588 9.81 9.23 -10.22
CA ARG A 588 8.40 9.13 -10.61
C ARG A 588 7.48 9.04 -9.39
N ASP A 589 7.75 8.06 -8.53
CA ASP A 589 7.04 7.80 -7.29
C ASP A 589 8.02 7.92 -6.11
N LEU A 590 7.60 8.58 -5.03
CA LEU A 590 8.24 8.50 -3.73
C LEU A 590 7.31 7.83 -2.73
N TRP A 591 7.89 7.06 -1.82
CA TRP A 591 7.17 6.30 -0.80
C TRP A 591 7.87 6.36 0.55
N PHE A 592 7.07 6.36 1.61
CA PHE A 592 7.51 5.91 2.93
C PHE A 592 6.41 5.06 3.55
N VAL A 593 6.77 3.87 4.02
CA VAL A 593 5.85 2.98 4.75
C VAL A 593 6.50 2.67 6.08
N GLY A 594 5.82 3.00 7.17
CA GLY A 594 6.38 2.88 8.51
C GLY A 594 5.32 2.82 9.57
N TYR A 595 5.73 2.57 10.81
CA TYR A 595 4.83 2.25 11.88
C TYR A 595 5.44 2.55 13.25
N THR A 596 4.56 2.80 14.21
CA THR A 596 4.84 2.70 15.65
C THR A 596 4.24 1.38 16.16
N PRO A 597 4.35 1.02 17.45
CA PRO A 597 3.70 -0.19 17.95
C PRO A 597 2.16 -0.11 17.85
N GLU A 598 1.59 1.10 17.88
CA GLU A 598 0.15 1.33 17.80
C GLU A 598 -0.39 1.37 16.36
N TRP A 599 0.24 2.16 15.48
CA TRP A 599 -0.29 2.48 14.15
C TRP A 599 0.74 2.30 13.03
N THR A 600 0.29 1.77 11.89
CA THR A 600 1.05 1.71 10.61
C THR A 600 0.52 2.74 9.64
N ALA A 601 1.38 3.39 8.87
CA ALA A 601 0.98 4.26 7.78
C ALA A 601 1.85 4.15 6.53
N ALA A 602 1.21 4.26 5.38
CA ALA A 602 1.87 4.33 4.07
C ALA A 602 1.60 5.69 3.41
N VAL A 603 2.65 6.33 2.92
CA VAL A 603 2.60 7.57 2.15
C VAL A 603 3.15 7.31 0.75
N TRP A 604 2.43 7.75 -0.28
CA TRP A 604 2.93 7.90 -1.66
C TRP A 604 2.88 9.37 -2.07
N MET A 605 3.87 9.83 -2.84
CA MET A 605 3.90 11.15 -3.49
C MET A 605 4.32 10.97 -4.95
N GLY A 606 3.67 11.68 -5.88
CA GLY A 606 3.98 11.60 -7.31
C GLY A 606 2.98 12.33 -8.21
N PHE A 607 3.06 12.08 -9.51
CA PHE A 607 2.20 12.72 -10.52
C PHE A 607 1.24 11.70 -11.16
N ASP A 608 0.01 12.10 -11.49
CA ASP A 608 -1.00 11.22 -12.12
C ASP A 608 -0.53 10.67 -13.46
N LYS A 609 -0.27 11.55 -14.42
CA LYS A 609 0.58 11.28 -15.57
C LYS A 609 2.00 11.73 -15.26
N THR A 610 2.99 10.95 -15.67
CA THR A 610 4.41 11.32 -15.60
C THR A 610 4.94 11.56 -17.01
N ASP A 611 5.64 12.67 -17.22
CA ASP A 611 6.28 13.04 -18.48
C ASP A 611 7.42 14.04 -18.23
N SER A 612 7.99 14.64 -19.28
CA SER A 612 9.09 15.60 -19.20
C SER A 612 8.75 16.93 -18.50
N LYS A 613 7.46 17.23 -18.25
CA LYS A 613 6.99 18.34 -17.41
C LYS A 613 6.56 17.89 -16.01
N HIS A 614 6.21 16.61 -15.86
CA HIS A 614 5.56 16.05 -14.67
C HIS A 614 6.41 14.97 -14.00
N TYR A 615 7.34 15.39 -13.15
CA TYR A 615 8.22 14.50 -12.39
C TYR A 615 8.55 15.03 -10.99
N VAL A 616 8.98 14.12 -10.11
CA VAL A 616 9.32 14.44 -8.72
C VAL A 616 10.80 14.81 -8.63
N SER A 617 11.06 16.07 -8.29
CA SER A 617 12.39 16.63 -8.02
C SER A 617 12.77 16.58 -6.53
N MET A 618 11.82 16.23 -5.66
CA MET A 618 12.04 16.04 -4.22
C MET A 618 12.92 14.81 -3.92
N SER A 619 13.53 14.79 -2.73
CA SER A 619 14.33 13.66 -2.27
C SER A 619 13.47 12.53 -1.69
N SER A 620 14.02 11.31 -1.66
CA SER A 620 13.34 10.11 -1.13
C SER A 620 12.88 10.21 0.33
N GLY A 621 13.41 11.19 1.09
CA GLY A 621 12.99 11.47 2.46
C GLY A 621 11.67 12.23 2.58
N SER A 622 11.17 12.89 1.53
CA SER A 622 9.99 13.77 1.62
C SER A 622 8.70 13.06 2.02
N ALA A 623 8.49 11.82 1.58
CA ALA A 623 7.36 11.01 2.04
C ALA A 623 7.47 10.65 3.54
N GLY A 624 8.70 10.55 4.06
CA GLY A 624 8.98 10.40 5.49
C GLY A 624 8.68 11.66 6.30
N VAL A 625 8.86 12.85 5.72
CA VAL A 625 8.44 14.13 6.34
C VAL A 625 6.92 14.18 6.47
N ILE A 626 6.16 13.84 5.42
CA ILE A 626 4.69 13.75 5.48
C ILE A 626 4.25 12.73 6.56
N PHE A 627 4.85 11.55 6.58
CA PHE A 627 4.60 10.52 7.61
C PHE A 627 4.80 11.09 9.02
N LYS A 628 5.95 11.74 9.27
CA LYS A 628 6.28 12.34 10.57
C LYS A 628 5.30 13.43 10.97
N GLU A 629 5.03 14.39 10.07
CA GLU A 629 4.17 15.55 10.35
C GLU A 629 2.74 15.14 10.73
N VAL A 630 2.20 14.06 10.15
CA VAL A 630 0.91 13.50 10.53
C VAL A 630 1.03 12.64 11.79
N MET A 631 1.89 11.62 11.79
CA MET A 631 1.94 10.61 12.86
C MET A 631 2.36 11.19 14.21
N GLN A 632 3.34 12.11 14.25
CA GLN A 632 3.79 12.76 15.48
C GLN A 632 2.66 13.55 16.16
N LYS A 633 1.83 14.25 15.38
CA LYS A 633 0.72 15.06 15.90
C LYS A 633 -0.50 14.21 16.23
N ALA A 634 -0.82 13.23 15.38
CA ALA A 634 -1.97 12.34 15.58
C ALA A 634 -1.81 11.43 16.82
N LEU A 635 -0.59 10.90 17.04
CA LEU A 635 -0.26 10.11 18.23
C LEU A 635 0.02 10.94 19.50
N ALA A 636 0.06 12.27 19.43
CA ALA A 636 0.48 13.12 20.56
C ALA A 636 -0.39 12.98 21.82
N LYS A 637 -1.65 12.56 21.67
CA LYS A 637 -2.61 12.31 22.76
C LYS A 637 -2.73 10.84 23.17
N ARG A 638 -2.06 9.91 22.46
CA ARG A 638 -2.08 8.47 22.78
C ARG A 638 -0.86 8.10 23.63
N PRO A 639 -0.98 7.16 24.59
CA PRO A 639 0.17 6.63 25.33
C PRO A 639 1.31 6.23 24.39
N MET A 640 2.56 6.44 24.83
CA MET A 640 3.75 6.03 24.08
C MET A 640 4.16 4.64 24.53
N THR A 641 4.00 3.66 23.63
CA THR A 641 4.43 2.28 23.88
C THR A 641 5.73 1.95 23.15
N SER A 642 6.31 0.79 23.45
CA SER A 642 7.48 0.23 22.79
C SER A 642 7.13 -1.00 21.95
N PHE A 643 7.96 -1.33 20.96
CA PHE A 643 7.89 -2.62 20.28
C PHE A 643 8.22 -3.71 21.30
N LYS A 644 7.29 -4.65 21.52
CA LYS A 644 7.50 -5.79 22.42
C LYS A 644 8.23 -6.91 21.69
N ARG A 645 9.31 -7.40 22.27
CA ARG A 645 9.97 -8.63 21.82
C ARG A 645 9.08 -9.83 22.20
N PRO A 646 8.82 -10.79 21.30
CA PRO A 646 8.20 -12.07 21.69
C PRO A 646 9.14 -12.84 22.63
N ASP A 647 8.58 -13.54 23.62
CA ASP A 647 9.38 -14.17 24.69
C ASP A 647 10.30 -15.29 24.18
N ASP A 648 9.92 -15.98 23.10
CA ASP A 648 10.68 -17.04 22.43
C ASP A 648 11.77 -16.51 21.46
N VAL A 649 11.79 -15.21 21.19
CA VAL A 649 12.66 -14.59 20.20
C VAL A 649 13.87 -13.93 20.86
N LYS A 650 15.06 -14.49 20.62
CA LYS A 650 16.34 -13.86 20.99
C LYS A 650 16.48 -12.47 20.35
N ASP A 651 17.12 -11.55 21.06
CA ASP A 651 17.31 -10.19 20.55
C ASP A 651 18.33 -10.09 19.42
N LEU A 652 18.19 -9.03 18.60
CA LEU A 652 19.08 -8.80 17.48
C LEU A 652 20.44 -8.27 17.95
N THR A 653 21.31 -9.20 18.33
CA THR A 653 22.66 -8.95 18.79
C THR A 653 23.64 -8.88 17.63
N ALA A 654 24.43 -7.80 17.56
CA ALA A 654 25.40 -7.59 16.49
C ALA A 654 26.54 -8.64 16.56
N PRO A 655 27.12 -9.05 15.42
CA PRO A 655 28.29 -9.89 15.43
C PRO A 655 29.48 -9.16 16.07
N PRO A 656 30.42 -9.89 16.69
CA PRO A 656 31.60 -9.28 17.29
C PRO A 656 32.38 -8.39 16.30
N LYS A 657 33.01 -7.32 16.79
CA LYS A 657 33.93 -6.52 15.96
C LYS A 657 35.10 -7.38 15.52
N GLY A 658 35.59 -7.18 14.31
CA GLY A 658 36.85 -7.81 13.86
C GLY A 658 38.04 -7.32 14.68
N ILE A 659 39.01 -8.21 14.90
CA ILE A 659 40.30 -7.92 15.53
C ILE A 659 41.20 -7.17 14.53
N ALA A 660 41.97 -6.19 14.98
CA ALA A 660 42.85 -5.40 14.11
C ALA A 660 44.34 -5.45 14.49
N ASP A 661 44.66 -6.12 15.60
CA ASP A 661 45.96 -6.08 16.27
C ASP A 661 46.52 -7.47 16.60
N LEU A 662 46.08 -8.53 15.88
CA LEU A 662 46.61 -9.87 16.06
C LEU A 662 48.12 -9.87 15.77
N LYS A 663 48.89 -10.39 16.72
CA LYS A 663 50.34 -10.62 16.61
C LYS A 663 50.65 -12.10 16.76
N ALA A 664 51.71 -12.53 16.08
CA ALA A 664 52.29 -13.87 16.19
C ALA A 664 53.80 -13.72 16.42
N GLU A 665 54.32 -14.34 17.47
CA GLU A 665 55.73 -14.26 17.88
C GLU A 665 56.31 -15.68 18.03
N HIS A 666 57.46 -15.94 17.41
CA HIS A 666 58.21 -17.18 17.60
C HIS A 666 59.05 -17.08 18.88
N VAL A 667 58.87 -18.04 19.78
CA VAL A 667 59.54 -18.10 21.08
C VAL A 667 60.19 -19.47 21.24
N VAL A 668 61.50 -19.49 21.49
CA VAL A 668 62.25 -20.71 21.82
C VAL A 668 62.60 -20.69 23.30
N MET A 669 62.20 -21.73 24.03
CA MET A 669 62.53 -21.91 25.46
C MET A 669 62.82 -23.38 25.76
N GLY A 670 63.93 -23.65 26.45
CA GLY A 670 64.27 -24.99 26.94
C GLY A 670 64.35 -26.07 25.86
N GLY A 671 64.79 -25.72 24.65
CA GLY A 671 64.83 -26.63 23.49
C GLY A 671 63.49 -26.82 22.77
N ASN A 672 62.39 -26.22 23.24
CA ASN A 672 61.09 -26.27 22.55
C ASN A 672 60.86 -25.00 21.71
N SER A 673 60.27 -25.20 20.52
CA SER A 673 59.85 -24.12 19.61
C SER A 673 58.35 -23.90 19.73
N LYS A 674 57.94 -22.64 19.90
CA LYS A 674 56.55 -22.26 20.21
C LYS A 674 56.15 -21.00 19.44
N VAL A 675 54.93 -20.94 18.94
CA VAL A 675 54.30 -19.69 18.51
C VAL A 675 53.37 -19.19 19.60
N GLN A 676 53.52 -17.92 19.98
CA GLN A 676 52.57 -17.20 20.83
C GLN A 676 51.74 -16.24 19.98
N LEU A 677 50.42 -16.27 20.16
CA LEU A 677 49.49 -15.33 19.55
C LEU A 677 48.91 -14.42 20.62
N ARG A 678 48.69 -13.13 20.30
CA ARG A 678 48.00 -12.16 21.19
C ARG A 678 47.17 -11.17 20.37
N TRP A 679 46.03 -10.74 20.90
CA TRP A 679 45.13 -9.76 20.29
C TRP A 679 44.34 -8.98 21.36
N SER A 680 43.69 -7.88 20.98
CA SER A 680 42.76 -7.19 21.88
C SER A 680 41.38 -7.87 21.92
N GLY A 681 40.80 -7.99 23.11
CA GLY A 681 39.42 -8.47 23.28
C GLY A 681 38.39 -7.52 22.67
N VAL A 682 37.35 -8.07 22.03
CA VAL A 682 36.37 -7.28 21.24
C VAL A 682 34.97 -7.18 21.85
N GLY A 683 34.77 -7.76 23.03
CA GLY A 683 33.53 -7.74 23.81
C GLY A 683 33.47 -8.84 24.86
N ASP A 684 32.45 -8.81 25.71
CA ASP A 684 32.18 -9.83 26.72
C ASP A 684 31.58 -11.10 26.10
N ASN A 685 31.78 -12.25 26.75
CA ASN A 685 31.32 -13.59 26.31
C ASN A 685 31.68 -13.97 24.86
N ILE A 686 32.79 -13.43 24.35
CA ILE A 686 33.31 -13.76 23.01
C ILE A 686 34.31 -14.93 23.10
N THR A 687 34.09 -15.92 22.24
CA THR A 687 35.04 -16.98 21.91
C THR A 687 35.86 -16.55 20.70
N TYR A 688 37.12 -16.95 20.64
CA TYR A 688 38.08 -16.61 19.60
C TYR A 688 38.48 -17.89 18.87
N GLN A 689 37.98 -18.04 17.65
CA GLN A 689 38.28 -19.17 16.77
C GLN A 689 39.59 -18.87 16.04
N ILE A 690 40.63 -19.65 16.30
CA ILE A 690 41.97 -19.44 15.75
C ILE A 690 42.12 -20.31 14.51
N PHE A 691 42.59 -19.74 13.40
CA PHE A 691 42.88 -20.45 12.16
C PHE A 691 44.35 -20.28 11.81
N ARG A 692 44.99 -21.36 11.33
CA ARG A 692 46.39 -21.39 10.87
C ARG A 692 46.45 -21.96 9.46
N LYS A 693 47.36 -21.43 8.64
CA LYS A 693 47.91 -22.13 7.48
C LYS A 693 49.45 -22.09 7.50
N ASP A 694 50.07 -23.00 6.75
CA ASP A 694 51.51 -23.06 6.49
C ASP A 694 51.80 -22.60 5.04
N SER A 695 53.07 -22.61 4.62
CA SER A 695 53.46 -22.17 3.27
C SER A 695 52.95 -23.06 2.12
N LYS A 696 52.39 -24.25 2.43
CA LYS A 696 51.94 -25.23 1.43
C LYS A 696 50.43 -25.12 1.15
N MET A 697 49.68 -24.45 2.03
CA MET A 697 48.25 -24.18 1.88
C MET A 697 47.99 -22.81 1.22
N SER A 698 47.17 -22.76 0.17
CA SER A 698 46.73 -21.51 -0.46
C SER A 698 45.88 -20.66 0.49
N ASP A 699 44.98 -21.33 1.22
CA ASP A 699 43.90 -20.74 2.00
C ASP A 699 43.88 -21.28 3.42
N PHE A 700 43.19 -20.57 4.32
CA PHE A 700 42.93 -21.04 5.67
C PHE A 700 41.92 -22.20 5.67
N PRO A 701 42.10 -23.23 6.51
CA PRO A 701 41.11 -24.30 6.71
C PRO A 701 39.70 -23.79 7.04
N ALA A 702 38.70 -24.63 6.77
CA ALA A 702 37.30 -24.33 7.08
C ALA A 702 36.98 -24.42 8.58
N GLU A 703 37.60 -25.37 9.28
CA GLU A 703 37.52 -25.53 10.74
C GLU A 703 38.67 -24.78 11.44
N PRO A 704 38.45 -24.25 12.66
CA PRO A 704 39.52 -23.64 13.43
C PRO A 704 40.51 -24.68 13.97
N LEU A 705 41.75 -24.23 14.21
CA LEU A 705 42.78 -24.95 14.94
C LEU A 705 42.42 -25.11 16.43
N GLU A 706 41.84 -24.08 17.03
CA GLU A 706 41.49 -24.01 18.46
C GLU A 706 40.36 -22.98 18.68
N SER A 707 39.63 -23.03 19.81
CA SER A 707 38.61 -22.04 20.17
C SER A 707 38.66 -21.70 21.66
N THR A 708 39.12 -20.49 21.99
CA THR A 708 39.40 -20.04 23.36
C THR A 708 38.57 -18.80 23.75
N THR A 709 38.31 -18.57 25.04
CA THR A 709 37.78 -17.27 25.54
C THR A 709 38.90 -16.30 25.94
N MET A 710 40.15 -16.76 25.98
CA MET A 710 41.31 -15.91 26.25
C MET A 710 41.68 -15.05 25.05
N THR A 711 42.46 -13.99 25.27
CA THR A 711 42.96 -13.08 24.23
C THR A 711 44.41 -13.38 23.81
N ASP A 712 44.91 -14.54 24.21
CA ASP A 712 46.18 -15.11 23.82
C ASP A 712 46.04 -16.60 23.49
N PHE A 713 46.95 -17.11 22.67
CA PHE A 713 47.06 -18.53 22.33
C PHE A 713 48.53 -18.93 22.17
N SER A 714 48.79 -20.23 22.15
CA SER A 714 50.11 -20.80 22.36
C SER A 714 50.18 -22.24 21.86
N GLU A 715 50.91 -22.50 20.78
CA GLU A 715 51.16 -23.86 20.29
C GLU A 715 52.66 -24.16 20.09
N TYR A 716 53.02 -25.45 20.18
CA TYR A 716 54.35 -25.94 19.88
C TYR A 716 54.48 -26.26 18.39
N ILE A 717 55.59 -25.84 17.78
CA ILE A 717 55.87 -26.05 16.36
C ILE A 717 56.99 -27.09 16.21
N SER A 718 56.71 -28.16 15.45
CA SER A 718 57.60 -29.29 15.24
C SER A 718 58.23 -29.35 13.84
N GLN A 719 57.89 -28.43 12.93
CA GLN A 719 58.50 -28.32 11.60
C GLN A 719 58.90 -26.86 11.30
N PRO A 720 60.10 -26.58 10.76
CA PRO A 720 60.44 -25.24 10.28
C PRO A 720 59.59 -24.88 9.07
N ASP A 721 58.81 -23.79 9.17
CA ASP A 721 57.93 -23.30 8.11
C ASP A 721 57.59 -21.81 8.35
N THR A 722 56.90 -21.17 7.40
CA THR A 722 56.23 -19.89 7.63
C THR A 722 54.75 -20.15 7.88
N TYR A 723 54.27 -19.75 9.04
CA TYR A 723 52.88 -19.92 9.47
C TYR A 723 52.15 -18.59 9.43
N GLU A 724 50.93 -18.60 8.90
CA GLU A 724 50.02 -17.46 8.92
C GLU A 724 48.81 -17.80 9.79
N TYR A 725 48.42 -16.85 10.65
CA TYR A 725 47.30 -16.98 11.57
C TYR A 725 46.26 -15.88 11.34
N VAL A 726 44.99 -16.22 11.52
CA VAL A 726 43.90 -15.26 11.74
C VAL A 726 43.02 -15.72 12.89
N VAL A 727 42.43 -14.77 13.61
CA VAL A 727 41.44 -15.03 14.65
C VAL A 727 40.08 -14.49 14.20
N VAL A 728 39.03 -15.28 14.38
CA VAL A 728 37.63 -14.89 14.16
C VAL A 728 36.95 -14.83 15.54
N PRO A 729 36.50 -13.65 16.00
CA PRO A 729 35.70 -13.55 17.20
C PRO A 729 34.28 -14.04 16.93
N TYR A 730 33.76 -14.86 17.83
CA TYR A 730 32.51 -15.62 17.72
C TYR A 730 31.70 -15.46 19.02
N ASN A 731 30.43 -15.10 18.91
CA ASN A 731 29.51 -15.11 20.04
C ASN A 731 28.72 -16.44 20.02
N ALA A 732 28.97 -17.27 21.04
CA ALA A 732 28.35 -18.59 21.16
C ALA A 732 26.88 -18.55 21.59
N GLU A 733 26.44 -17.48 22.25
CA GLU A 733 25.05 -17.32 22.72
C GLU A 733 24.07 -17.09 21.56
N ASN A 734 24.51 -16.43 20.50
CA ASN A 734 23.71 -16.08 19.33
C ASN A 734 24.14 -16.78 18.02
N ASN A 735 25.27 -17.50 18.04
CA ASN A 735 25.89 -18.14 16.87
C ASN A 735 26.20 -17.13 15.74
N THR A 736 26.96 -16.07 16.06
CA THR A 736 27.41 -15.06 15.08
C THR A 736 28.92 -14.86 15.11
N THR A 737 29.53 -14.78 13.92
CA THR A 737 30.96 -14.52 13.72
C THR A 737 31.22 -13.09 13.26
N GLY A 738 32.26 -12.48 13.82
CA GLY A 738 32.84 -11.22 13.39
C GLY A 738 33.66 -11.36 12.09
N GLY A 739 34.38 -10.31 11.75
CA GLY A 739 35.38 -10.40 10.66
C GLY A 739 36.62 -11.17 11.11
N ARG A 740 37.28 -11.87 10.16
CA ARG A 740 38.67 -12.33 10.34
C ARG A 740 39.56 -11.15 10.73
N SER A 741 40.56 -11.41 11.57
CA SER A 741 41.58 -10.43 11.93
C SER A 741 42.44 -10.01 10.74
N ASN A 742 43.35 -9.06 10.98
CA ASN A 742 44.58 -8.99 10.19
C ASN A 742 45.30 -10.36 10.19
N VAL A 743 45.99 -10.68 9.11
CA VAL A 743 46.88 -11.86 9.08
C VAL A 743 48.10 -11.56 9.93
N ALA A 744 48.49 -12.51 10.79
CA ALA A 744 49.73 -12.49 11.54
C ALA A 744 50.65 -13.61 11.04
N THR A 745 51.74 -13.22 10.38
CA THR A 745 52.69 -14.14 9.74
C THR A 745 53.95 -14.27 10.59
N VAL A 746 54.36 -15.50 10.88
CA VAL A 746 55.54 -15.81 11.69
C VAL A 746 56.39 -16.90 11.01
N LYS A 747 57.70 -16.68 10.96
CA LYS A 747 58.67 -17.59 10.34
C LYS A 747 59.41 -18.35 11.43
N VAL A 748 59.33 -19.68 11.40
CA VAL A 748 59.97 -20.57 12.38
C VAL A 748 61.18 -21.21 11.70
N ASP A 749 62.35 -20.55 11.80
CA ASP A 749 63.59 -21.05 11.21
C ASP A 749 64.25 -22.17 12.02
N VAL A 750 63.98 -22.22 13.33
CA VAL A 750 64.53 -23.23 14.24
C VAL A 750 63.41 -23.89 15.03
N VAL A 751 63.23 -25.18 14.78
CA VAL A 751 62.60 -26.11 15.72
C VAL A 751 63.73 -26.65 16.60
N GLY A 752 63.57 -26.55 17.92
CA GLY A 752 64.69 -26.75 18.85
C GLY A 752 65.20 -28.19 18.85
N GLY A 753 66.54 -28.32 18.85
CA GLY A 753 67.24 -29.58 19.00
C GLY A 753 67.50 -29.94 20.46
N ASN A 754 67.77 -31.22 20.71
CA ASN A 754 68.14 -31.75 22.02
C ASN A 754 69.41 -31.06 22.56
N PRO A 755 69.44 -30.54 23.80
CA PRO A 755 70.61 -29.85 24.36
C PRO A 755 71.69 -30.82 24.86
N LEU A 756 72.08 -31.79 24.03
CA LEU A 756 73.13 -32.76 24.29
C LEU A 756 73.85 -33.14 22.98
N ASP A 757 75.08 -32.67 22.82
CA ASP A 757 76.18 -33.46 22.27
C ASP A 757 77.52 -32.95 22.87
N PRO A 758 78.58 -33.78 22.97
CA PRO A 758 79.78 -33.48 23.78
C PRO A 758 80.94 -32.89 22.95
N LEU A 759 82.17 -32.99 23.51
CA LEU A 759 83.53 -32.60 23.04
C LEU A 759 84.07 -31.35 23.76
N HIS A 760 85.34 -31.28 24.20
CA HIS A 760 86.49 -32.19 24.07
C HIS A 760 87.16 -32.51 25.44
N PRO A 761 87.90 -33.63 25.55
CA PRO A 761 88.71 -33.95 26.72
C PRO A 761 90.18 -33.45 26.61
N GLY A 762 90.75 -33.06 27.75
CA GLY A 762 92.19 -33.24 28.05
C GLY A 762 93.10 -32.01 28.05
N THR A 763 93.59 -31.65 29.24
CA THR A 763 95.03 -31.43 29.53
C THR A 763 95.33 -31.65 31.02
N ASP A 764 96.35 -32.47 31.27
CA ASP A 764 97.18 -32.72 32.48
C ASP A 764 96.59 -32.73 33.93
N PRO A 765 96.85 -33.80 34.73
CA PRO A 765 96.52 -33.85 36.16
C PRO A 765 97.74 -33.82 37.11
N ASN A 766 98.02 -32.69 37.77
CA ASN A 766 98.77 -32.60 39.04
C ASN A 766 98.66 -31.21 39.71
N GLY A 767 98.79 -31.11 41.05
CA GLY A 767 98.99 -29.79 41.71
C GLY A 767 98.13 -29.39 42.94
N LYS A 768 98.07 -30.26 43.96
CA LYS A 768 97.67 -30.03 45.38
C LYS A 768 97.43 -28.60 45.96
N LEU A 769 96.43 -28.55 46.87
CA LEU A 769 96.28 -27.73 48.11
C LEU A 769 95.65 -26.32 48.07
N ASP A 770 94.36 -26.24 48.50
CA ASP A 770 93.88 -25.75 49.82
C ASP A 770 94.29 -24.34 50.36
N PRO A 771 93.67 -23.77 51.42
CA PRO A 771 92.27 -23.79 51.88
C PRO A 771 91.62 -22.38 51.94
N ASN A 772 90.29 -22.28 51.76
CA ASN A 772 89.47 -21.46 52.66
C ASN A 772 87.95 -21.69 52.51
N SER A 773 87.32 -22.16 53.59
CA SER A 773 85.91 -21.95 53.90
C SER A 773 85.85 -21.53 55.36
N PRO A 774 85.02 -20.53 55.69
CA PRO A 774 83.75 -20.86 56.34
C PRO A 774 82.56 -20.11 55.71
N GLY A 775 81.31 -20.56 55.87
CA GLY A 775 80.80 -21.69 56.65
C GLY A 775 79.74 -21.24 57.66
N GLY A 776 78.50 -21.72 57.52
CA GLY A 776 77.40 -21.42 58.45
C GLY A 776 76.01 -21.42 57.81
N LYS A 777 75.21 -22.45 58.12
CA LYS A 777 73.73 -22.45 58.07
C LYS A 777 73.23 -22.44 59.54
N PRO A 778 71.94 -22.65 59.90
CA PRO A 778 70.71 -22.74 59.10
C PRO A 778 69.54 -21.87 59.62
N GLY A 779 68.49 -21.74 58.79
CA GLY A 779 67.33 -20.87 59.02
C GLY A 779 66.26 -21.39 59.99
N THR A 780 65.03 -20.91 59.81
CA THR A 780 63.81 -21.52 60.39
C THR A 780 62.57 -21.15 59.57
N ASN A 781 61.59 -22.05 59.57
CA ASN A 781 60.20 -21.84 59.12
C ASN A 781 59.33 -21.92 60.41
N PRO A 782 58.15 -21.28 60.53
CA PRO A 782 56.99 -21.87 59.85
C PRO A 782 55.87 -20.90 59.39
N SER A 783 55.03 -21.47 58.53
CA SER A 783 53.57 -21.29 58.36
C SER A 783 52.80 -20.40 59.36
N GLY A 784 51.91 -19.54 58.85
CA GLY A 784 50.87 -18.85 59.64
C GLY A 784 49.77 -18.21 58.77
N THR A 785 48.58 -18.81 58.75
CA THR A 785 47.40 -18.34 58.00
C THR A 785 46.70 -17.13 58.65
N GLY A 786 46.26 -16.13 57.88
CA GLY A 786 45.42 -15.04 58.40
C GLY A 786 44.87 -14.05 57.36
N GLN A 787 43.55 -14.03 57.20
CA GLN A 787 42.70 -13.04 56.52
C GLN A 787 41.57 -12.64 57.52
N PRO A 788 40.73 -11.60 57.31
CA PRO A 788 40.84 -10.43 56.40
C PRO A 788 40.44 -9.06 57.07
N GLY A 789 40.59 -7.94 56.34
CA GLY A 789 39.91 -6.64 56.62
C GLY A 789 40.58 -5.72 57.67
N ASN A 790 40.23 -4.44 57.78
CA ASN A 790 39.35 -3.59 56.94
C ASN A 790 39.66 -2.08 57.11
N ASP A 791 39.06 -1.22 56.27
CA ASP A 791 38.89 0.25 56.40
C ASP A 791 40.13 1.19 56.36
N GLY A 792 39.92 2.45 55.94
CA GLY A 792 40.96 3.51 56.00
C GLY A 792 40.95 4.59 54.91
N THR A 793 39.84 5.29 54.65
CA THR A 793 39.80 6.42 53.70
C THR A 793 40.40 7.71 54.31
N GLY A 794 41.28 8.42 53.58
CA GLY A 794 41.84 9.70 54.06
C GLY A 794 42.72 10.45 53.03
N THR A 795 42.05 11.29 52.23
CA THR A 795 42.51 12.56 51.62
C THR A 795 43.90 13.14 51.98
N ASP A 796 44.68 13.56 50.98
CA ASP A 796 44.75 15.01 50.65
C ASP A 796 45.52 15.37 49.34
N LEU A 797 45.15 16.55 48.82
CA LEU A 797 45.79 17.38 47.75
C LEU A 797 45.94 18.81 48.36
N PRO A 798 46.57 19.84 47.73
CA PRO A 798 47.05 19.95 46.34
C PRO A 798 48.47 20.58 46.18
N GLY A 799 48.89 20.80 44.93
CA GLY A 799 50.01 21.68 44.58
C GLY A 799 49.98 22.12 43.11
N GLN A 800 50.12 23.41 42.83
CA GLN A 800 50.15 23.98 41.46
C GLN A 800 51.59 24.30 41.01
N GLY A 801 51.89 24.23 39.69
CA GLY A 801 53.24 24.49 39.20
C GLY A 801 53.43 24.58 37.67
N GLN A 802 52.85 25.62 37.05
CA GLN A 802 53.38 26.43 35.91
C GLN A 802 53.93 25.80 34.60
N ARG A 803 53.81 26.58 33.51
CA ARG A 803 54.57 26.41 32.23
C ARG A 803 56.00 26.94 32.36
N PRO A 804 56.86 26.71 31.36
CA PRO A 804 57.05 27.79 30.37
C PRO A 804 56.94 27.34 28.90
N ASP A 805 56.77 28.33 28.01
CA ASP A 805 56.75 28.18 26.55
C ASP A 805 58.12 28.60 25.95
N GLN A 806 58.54 28.02 24.82
CA GLN A 806 59.46 28.72 23.87
C GLN A 806 59.47 28.09 22.46
N ASP A 807 59.88 28.90 21.47
CA ASP A 807 59.76 28.66 20.03
C ASP A 807 60.87 27.80 19.39
N GLY A 808 60.57 27.26 18.20
CA GLY A 808 61.53 26.71 17.25
C GLY A 808 60.83 26.20 15.99
N GLY A 809 61.04 26.83 14.83
CA GLY A 809 60.28 26.53 13.60
C GLY A 809 61.11 26.46 12.32
N ASN A 810 60.39 26.54 11.18
CA ASN A 810 60.87 26.52 9.79
C ASN A 810 61.23 25.15 9.16
N GLY A 811 60.89 24.97 7.89
CA GLY A 811 61.20 23.79 7.05
C GLY A 811 60.16 23.55 5.95
N THR A 812 60.52 23.78 4.68
CA THR A 812 59.59 23.78 3.52
C THR A 812 59.93 22.75 2.43
N ASP A 813 58.88 22.29 1.75
CA ASP A 813 58.82 21.86 0.33
C ASP A 813 59.43 20.53 -0.17
N ALA A 814 58.95 20.20 -1.39
CA ALA A 814 59.50 19.32 -2.44
C ALA A 814 59.12 17.82 -2.51
N ARG A 815 58.34 17.51 -3.56
CA ARG A 815 58.24 16.20 -4.28
C ARG A 815 59.53 15.98 -5.12
N PRO A 816 59.92 14.73 -5.50
CA PRO A 816 59.32 13.92 -6.60
C PRO A 816 59.19 12.41 -6.27
N GLY A 817 58.71 11.49 -7.13
CA GLY A 817 58.02 11.62 -8.43
C GLY A 817 58.52 10.67 -9.54
N THR A 818 57.68 9.71 -9.98
CA THR A 818 57.81 8.85 -11.20
C THR A 818 59.06 7.92 -11.27
N GLU A 819 59.23 6.86 -12.10
CA GLU A 819 58.54 6.14 -13.22
C GLU A 819 58.53 4.60 -12.89
N GLN A 820 57.76 3.63 -13.42
CA GLN A 820 57.19 3.21 -14.72
C GLN A 820 58.06 2.19 -15.54
N GLY A 821 57.45 1.06 -15.97
CA GLY A 821 58.05 -0.05 -16.75
C GLY A 821 58.31 -1.34 -15.93
N THR A 822 58.28 -2.59 -16.45
CA THR A 822 57.87 -3.14 -17.78
C THR A 822 57.50 -4.64 -17.67
N LYS A 823 56.69 -5.16 -18.61
CA LYS A 823 56.46 -6.61 -18.92
C LYS A 823 57.34 -7.01 -20.13
N PRO A 824 57.70 -8.31 -20.40
CA PRO A 824 56.72 -9.34 -20.85
C PRO A 824 57.07 -10.86 -20.70
N GLY A 825 56.09 -11.73 -21.03
CA GLY A 825 56.27 -13.13 -21.49
C GLY A 825 56.48 -14.25 -20.45
N THR A 826 56.27 -15.55 -20.74
CA THR A 826 55.53 -16.19 -21.86
C THR A 826 55.25 -17.70 -21.59
N GLY A 827 54.09 -18.20 -22.04
CA GLY A 827 53.77 -19.63 -22.29
C GLY A 827 53.39 -20.53 -21.09
N GLN A 828 52.96 -21.80 -21.27
CA GLN A 828 52.13 -22.45 -22.31
C GLN A 828 51.84 -23.93 -21.94
N GLY A 829 50.59 -24.40 -22.05
CA GLY A 829 50.20 -25.83 -21.91
C GLY A 829 49.97 -26.33 -20.46
N GLY A 830 49.26 -27.45 -20.23
CA GLY A 830 48.44 -28.26 -21.13
C GLY A 830 48.23 -29.71 -20.66
N SER A 831 47.01 -30.26 -20.80
CA SER A 831 46.59 -31.62 -20.33
C SER A 831 46.49 -31.76 -18.79
N THR A 832 45.76 -32.71 -18.19
CA THR A 832 45.13 -33.97 -18.67
C THR A 832 43.64 -34.13 -18.31
N ARG A 833 43.00 -35.15 -18.91
CA ARG A 833 41.60 -35.59 -18.73
C ARG A 833 41.57 -36.95 -17.97
N PRO A 834 40.51 -37.29 -17.22
CA PRO A 834 39.59 -38.35 -17.66
C PRO A 834 38.09 -37.99 -17.42
N GLY A 835 37.08 -38.71 -17.92
CA GLY A 835 37.09 -39.84 -18.86
C GLY A 835 35.92 -40.82 -18.60
N GLY A 836 34.86 -40.79 -19.42
CA GLY A 836 33.69 -41.68 -19.34
C GLY A 836 32.52 -41.16 -18.47
N GLU A 837 31.26 -41.56 -18.67
CA GLU A 837 30.70 -42.27 -19.84
C GLU A 837 29.18 -42.04 -20.03
N THR A 838 28.63 -42.62 -21.09
CA THR A 838 27.32 -42.40 -21.74
C THR A 838 26.05 -42.65 -20.91
N THR A 839 24.95 -41.94 -21.22
CA THR A 839 23.75 -42.57 -21.84
C THR A 839 22.69 -41.57 -22.34
N GLN A 840 22.06 -41.90 -23.47
CA GLN A 840 20.75 -41.43 -23.95
C GLN A 840 20.13 -42.60 -24.74
N PRO A 841 18.79 -42.78 -24.81
CA PRO A 841 18.09 -42.42 -26.06
C PRO A 841 16.58 -42.09 -25.96
N GLY A 842 16.08 -41.33 -26.95
CA GLY A 842 14.69 -41.39 -27.47
C GLY A 842 13.56 -40.67 -26.69
N GLY A 843 12.44 -40.26 -27.31
CA GLY A 843 12.16 -40.13 -28.76
C GLY A 843 10.74 -40.51 -29.23
N SER A 844 9.81 -39.54 -29.26
CA SER A 844 8.51 -39.56 -30.00
C SER A 844 7.86 -38.15 -29.93
N ALA A 845 7.09 -37.55 -30.86
CA ALA A 845 6.54 -37.83 -32.22
C ALA A 845 4.99 -37.83 -32.32
N GLY A 846 4.46 -37.34 -33.45
CA GLY A 846 3.03 -37.05 -33.72
C GLY A 846 2.68 -35.56 -33.54
N ALA A 847 2.27 -34.73 -34.52
CA ALA A 847 1.41 -34.84 -35.72
C ALA A 847 -0.11 -34.86 -35.43
N GLY A 848 -0.96 -34.02 -36.06
CA GLY A 848 -0.72 -32.94 -37.03
C GLY A 848 -2.02 -32.27 -37.56
N ALA A 849 -1.89 -31.41 -38.58
CA ALA A 849 -2.96 -30.66 -39.31
C ALA A 849 -3.75 -29.58 -38.51
N GLY A 850 -4.33 -28.55 -39.13
CA GLY A 850 -4.27 -28.10 -40.53
C GLY A 850 -5.26 -26.96 -40.85
N THR A 851 -5.08 -26.26 -41.99
CA THR A 851 -5.87 -25.09 -42.49
C THR A 851 -5.73 -23.80 -41.65
N GLY A 852 -5.81 -22.57 -42.19
CA GLY A 852 -5.86 -22.13 -43.59
C GLY A 852 -5.92 -20.58 -43.69
N ARG A 853 -5.26 -19.97 -44.67
CA ARG A 853 -5.43 -18.53 -45.02
C ARG A 853 -6.65 -18.37 -45.94
N PRO A 854 -7.26 -17.18 -45.98
CA PRO A 854 -7.15 -16.39 -47.20
C PRO A 854 -6.63 -14.96 -46.93
N ALA A 855 -6.61 -14.12 -47.97
CA ALA A 855 -6.21 -12.72 -47.92
C ALA A 855 -7.13 -11.87 -48.83
N THR A 856 -7.04 -10.54 -48.67
CA THR A 856 -7.41 -9.49 -49.64
C THR A 856 -8.80 -9.50 -50.31
N SER A 857 -9.52 -8.40 -50.13
CA SER A 857 -10.27 -7.74 -51.21
C SER A 857 -10.18 -6.22 -51.05
N GLU A 858 -10.15 -5.49 -52.18
CA GLU A 858 -10.05 -4.03 -52.24
C GLU A 858 -11.32 -3.41 -52.83
N ALA A 859 -11.68 -2.21 -52.41
CA ALA A 859 -12.41 -1.20 -53.19
C ALA A 859 -12.33 0.17 -52.48
N GLY A 860 -12.11 1.32 -53.12
CA GLY A 860 -11.67 1.55 -54.50
C GLY A 860 -12.43 2.63 -55.27
N THR A 861 -12.13 3.91 -55.01
CA THR A 861 -12.30 5.12 -55.87
C THR A 861 -11.89 6.32 -54.99
N ASP A 862 -10.89 7.18 -55.25
CA ASP A 862 -10.18 7.69 -56.44
C ASP A 862 -10.72 9.02 -57.01
N THR A 863 -9.87 10.04 -56.97
CA THR A 863 -9.77 11.12 -57.96
C THR A 863 -8.42 11.83 -57.78
N ARG A 864 -7.86 12.37 -58.86
CA ARG A 864 -6.39 12.46 -59.07
C ARG A 864 -5.94 13.81 -59.64
N THR A 865 -4.61 14.03 -59.57
CA THR A 865 -3.76 15.07 -60.21
C THR A 865 -3.37 16.28 -59.35
N GLY A 866 -2.15 16.82 -59.46
CA GLY A 866 -0.95 16.29 -60.14
C GLY A 866 0.21 17.30 -60.25
N THR A 867 1.45 16.81 -60.37
CA THR A 867 2.73 17.56 -60.50
C THR A 867 3.14 18.44 -59.29
N GLY A 868 4.41 18.73 -59.02
CA GLY A 868 5.67 18.22 -59.60
C GLY A 868 6.85 19.20 -59.39
N GLY A 869 8.11 18.71 -59.42
CA GLY A 869 9.32 19.56 -59.47
C GLY A 869 10.21 19.51 -58.22
N ALA A 870 11.53 19.49 -58.43
CA ALA A 870 12.57 19.37 -57.41
C ALA A 870 13.48 20.62 -57.33
N ASN A 871 14.55 20.53 -56.54
CA ASN A 871 15.68 21.49 -56.41
C ASN A 871 15.39 22.82 -55.68
N ALA A 872 16.40 23.53 -55.14
CA ALA A 872 17.71 23.13 -54.56
C ALA A 872 18.38 24.37 -53.94
N THR A 873 19.29 24.19 -52.97
CA THR A 873 20.22 25.22 -52.43
C THR A 873 19.56 26.47 -51.79
N GLY A 874 20.22 27.24 -50.94
CA GLY A 874 21.53 27.08 -50.29
C GLY A 874 22.20 28.44 -50.01
N GLY A 875 23.07 28.50 -49.00
CA GLY A 875 23.88 29.68 -48.69
C GLY A 875 23.25 30.64 -47.66
N ALA A 876 24.10 31.16 -46.77
CA ALA A 876 23.78 32.20 -45.80
C ALA A 876 24.58 33.47 -46.13
N ASN A 877 24.20 34.63 -45.58
CA ASN A 877 25.18 35.47 -44.89
C ASN A 877 24.56 36.44 -43.88
N SER A 878 25.44 37.10 -43.12
CA SER A 878 25.17 38.09 -42.07
C SER A 878 24.96 39.53 -42.59
N GLY A 879 24.45 40.40 -41.72
CA GLY A 879 24.41 41.85 -41.91
C GLY A 879 23.89 42.57 -40.65
N ALA A 880 24.47 43.71 -40.28
CA ALA A 880 24.11 44.51 -39.09
C ALA A 880 24.31 46.02 -39.36
N GLN A 881 24.12 46.88 -38.33
CA GLN A 881 24.24 48.35 -38.33
C GLN A 881 23.00 49.12 -38.87
N THR A 882 22.61 50.33 -38.42
CA THR A 882 23.05 51.23 -37.30
C THR A 882 22.01 52.34 -36.97
N ASN A 883 22.22 53.06 -35.84
CA ASN A 883 21.67 54.38 -35.45
C ASN A 883 20.17 54.45 -35.07
N GLY A 884 19.70 55.34 -34.17
CA GLY A 884 20.33 56.39 -33.31
C GLY A 884 19.24 57.39 -32.81
N ASN A 885 19.45 58.40 -31.94
CA ASN A 885 20.53 58.82 -31.04
C ASN A 885 20.00 59.95 -30.08
N LYS A 886 20.72 60.34 -29.00
CA LYS A 886 20.42 61.39 -27.97
C LYS A 886 19.31 61.06 -26.95
N GLY A 887 19.24 61.66 -25.75
CA GLY A 887 20.13 62.64 -25.08
C GLY A 887 19.66 63.02 -23.66
N GLN A 888 20.56 63.56 -22.81
CA GLN A 888 20.39 63.78 -21.36
C GLN A 888 19.67 65.12 -20.99
N GLY A 889 19.14 65.21 -19.76
CA GLY A 889 18.63 66.45 -19.12
C GLY A 889 18.16 66.21 -17.67
N ALA A 890 18.19 67.21 -16.77
CA ALA A 890 18.01 66.99 -15.32
C ALA A 890 17.43 68.20 -14.52
N SER A 891 17.24 67.99 -13.21
CA SER A 891 16.77 68.92 -12.13
C SER A 891 15.26 69.23 -12.06
N GLY A 892 14.67 69.49 -10.87
CA GLY A 892 15.24 69.45 -9.50
C GLY A 892 14.25 69.84 -8.39
N THR A 893 14.71 69.82 -7.12
CA THR A 893 14.16 70.48 -5.89
C THR A 893 12.64 70.39 -5.62
N GLY A 894 12.13 69.71 -4.58
CA GLY A 894 12.30 69.92 -3.13
C GLY A 894 10.91 69.70 -2.46
N GLY A 895 10.66 69.73 -1.14
CA GLY A 895 11.46 69.92 0.07
C GLY A 895 10.54 70.45 1.20
N GLY A 896 10.47 69.80 2.38
CA GLY A 896 9.63 70.30 3.49
C GLY A 896 9.30 69.28 4.60
N LYS A 897 9.11 69.76 5.83
CA LYS A 897 8.64 69.00 7.01
C LYS A 897 7.25 69.50 7.41
N SER A 898 6.39 68.62 7.94
CA SER A 898 5.56 68.79 9.16
C SER A 898 4.24 68.01 9.12
N GLY A 899 3.81 67.52 10.29
CA GLY A 899 2.39 67.44 10.67
C GLY A 899 2.20 68.34 11.91
N PRO A 900 1.13 68.20 12.71
CA PRO A 900 -0.06 67.33 12.56
C PRO A 900 -1.39 68.13 12.63
N GLY A 901 -2.57 67.46 12.58
CA GLY A 901 -3.78 68.00 13.24
C GLY A 901 -5.19 67.76 12.65
N THR A 902 -5.94 66.83 13.26
CA THR A 902 -7.32 66.98 13.82
C THR A 902 -8.58 67.45 13.03
N ILE A 903 -9.73 66.89 13.48
CA ILE A 903 -11.12 67.47 13.52
C ILE A 903 -11.90 67.53 12.18
N LYS A 904 -13.21 67.22 12.05
CA LYS A 904 -14.33 66.63 12.88
C LYS A 904 -15.23 65.82 11.91
N GLY A 905 -16.18 64.93 12.27
CA GLY A 905 -17.30 64.97 13.25
C GLY A 905 -18.61 64.91 12.42
N THR A 906 -19.69 64.18 12.75
CA THR A 906 -20.39 63.94 14.03
C THR A 906 -21.09 62.54 14.03
N ASP A 907 -22.07 62.20 14.88
CA ASP A 907 -22.07 61.96 16.35
C ASP A 907 -23.30 61.10 16.76
N ALA A 908 -23.35 60.60 18.00
CA ALA A 908 -24.50 60.05 18.77
C ALA A 908 -25.06 58.62 18.43
N ALA A 909 -25.53 57.80 19.39
CA ALA A 909 -25.79 58.02 20.83
C ALA A 909 -25.44 56.78 21.72
N THR A 910 -24.70 57.04 22.82
CA THR A 910 -24.82 56.62 24.24
C THR A 910 -25.59 55.34 24.66
N GLU A 911 -25.23 54.55 25.69
CA GLU A 911 -24.34 54.65 26.90
C GLU A 911 -23.62 53.29 27.20
N GLY A 912 -22.74 53.07 28.21
CA GLY A 912 -22.07 53.94 29.21
C GLY A 912 -21.61 53.16 30.48
N SER A 913 -20.42 53.49 31.05
CA SER A 913 -19.82 53.07 32.36
C SER A 913 -19.65 51.56 32.73
N SER A 914 -18.61 51.11 33.47
CA SER A 914 -17.30 51.68 33.84
C SER A 914 -16.29 50.64 34.39
N ARG A 915 -15.00 51.00 34.37
CA ARG A 915 -13.75 50.38 34.94
C ARG A 915 -13.90 49.83 36.38
N GLY A 916 -13.02 48.98 36.95
CA GLY A 916 -11.70 48.39 36.60
C GLY A 916 -11.20 47.53 37.81
N GLY A 917 -9.97 47.04 37.99
CA GLY A 917 -8.72 47.00 37.19
C GLY A 917 -7.50 46.54 38.03
N GLY A 918 -6.54 45.79 37.46
CA GLY A 918 -5.30 45.31 38.13
C GLY A 918 -5.47 44.10 39.10
N ALA A 919 -4.44 43.54 39.75
CA ALA A 919 -3.01 43.40 39.40
C ALA A 919 -2.25 42.45 40.38
N ALA A 920 -1.36 41.60 39.86
CA ALA A 920 -0.25 40.90 40.55
C ALA A 920 -0.53 39.86 41.69
N GLY A 921 0.45 38.96 41.91
CA GLY A 921 0.51 37.99 43.03
C GLY A 921 -0.25 36.66 42.83
N GLY A 922 0.13 35.53 43.43
CA GLY A 922 1.37 35.25 44.17
C GLY A 922 1.31 34.08 45.18
N THR A 923 1.69 32.86 44.76
CA THR A 923 2.25 31.74 45.58
C THR A 923 1.49 31.07 46.76
N THR A 924 1.66 29.74 46.84
CA THR A 924 1.70 28.85 48.05
C THR A 924 0.43 28.46 48.84
N GLY A 925 0.50 27.28 49.49
CA GLY A 925 -0.55 26.63 50.32
C GLY A 925 -1.45 25.68 49.50
N SER A 926 -1.49 24.35 49.66
CA SER A 926 -1.10 23.41 50.73
C SER A 926 -1.93 23.50 52.02
N GLY A 927 -2.82 22.52 52.22
CA GLY A 927 -3.67 22.32 53.40
C GLY A 927 -4.62 21.13 53.17
N ALA A 928 -4.81 20.26 54.17
CA ALA A 928 -5.57 19.01 54.06
C ALA A 928 -6.42 18.73 55.32
N SER A 929 -7.14 17.60 55.34
CA SER A 929 -8.04 17.10 56.42
C SER A 929 -9.42 17.81 56.50
N THR A 930 -10.52 17.23 57.00
CA THR A 930 -10.78 15.87 57.55
C THR A 930 -12.29 15.51 57.49
N GLY A 931 -12.64 14.22 57.72
CA GLY A 931 -13.98 13.75 58.10
C GLY A 931 -14.66 12.82 57.06
N THR A 932 -14.60 11.48 57.14
CA THR A 932 -15.36 10.54 58.02
C THR A 932 -16.88 10.62 57.83
N THR A 933 -17.60 9.54 57.45
CA THR A 933 -17.78 8.30 58.26
C THR A 933 -18.02 7.00 57.45
N ASP A 934 -17.67 5.85 58.06
CA ASP A 934 -18.33 4.52 58.12
C ASP A 934 -19.08 3.87 56.90
N ARG A 935 -19.09 2.53 56.69
CA ARG A 935 -18.34 1.36 57.25
C ARG A 935 -18.70 0.06 56.45
N ALA A 936 -17.75 -0.89 56.35
CA ALA A 936 -17.80 -2.34 56.00
C ALA A 936 -19.01 -2.99 55.25
N GLY A 937 -18.84 -3.98 54.37
CA GLY A 937 -17.62 -4.67 53.89
C GLY A 937 -17.87 -6.09 53.33
N ALA A 938 -16.78 -6.82 53.05
CA ALA A 938 -16.66 -8.28 52.77
C ALA A 938 -17.21 -8.89 51.45
N ASP A 939 -16.26 -9.44 50.67
CA ASP A 939 -16.24 -10.69 49.89
C ASP A 939 -17.52 -11.34 49.35
N SER A 940 -17.52 -11.61 48.03
CA SER A 940 -17.30 -12.99 47.53
C SER A 940 -17.25 -13.04 45.99
N ALA A 941 -16.56 -14.05 45.45
CA ALA A 941 -16.56 -14.38 44.02
C ALA A 941 -17.42 -15.62 43.76
N PRO A 942 -18.04 -15.75 42.57
CA PRO A 942 -18.52 -17.02 42.06
C PRO A 942 -17.71 -17.48 40.83
N ALA A 943 -17.46 -18.79 40.75
CA ALA A 943 -16.93 -19.44 39.56
C ALA A 943 -17.99 -20.38 38.94
N GLY A 944 -17.96 -20.52 37.61
CA GLY A 944 -18.57 -21.64 36.91
C GLY A 944 -20.06 -21.56 36.59
N SER A 945 -20.37 -21.49 35.29
CA SER A 945 -21.58 -22.11 34.74
C SER A 945 -21.30 -22.54 33.30
N THR A 946 -21.25 -23.86 33.07
CA THR A 946 -21.10 -24.45 31.74
C THR A 946 -22.47 -24.66 31.14
N THR A 947 -22.69 -24.24 29.89
CA THR A 947 -23.90 -24.64 29.15
C THR A 947 -23.55 -25.08 27.74
N GLN A 948 -23.91 -26.33 27.44
CA GLN A 948 -23.64 -27.02 26.19
C GLN A 948 -24.98 -27.30 25.51
N THR A 949 -25.25 -26.65 24.39
CA THR A 949 -26.36 -27.01 23.48
C THR A 949 -25.86 -26.98 22.06
N GLY A 950 -26.18 -28.00 21.28
CA GLY A 950 -25.68 -28.17 19.91
C GLY A 950 -26.79 -28.33 18.89
N ARG A 951 -26.68 -27.58 17.79
CA ARG A 951 -27.05 -28.02 16.44
C ARG A 951 -26.39 -27.13 15.39
#